data_AF-A0A7V6KS79-F1
#
_entry.id   AF-A0A7V6KS79-F1
#
_cell.length_a   1.000
_cell.length_b   1.000
_cell.length_c   1.000
_cell.angle_alpha   90.00
_cell.angle_beta   90.00
_cell.angle_gamma   90.00
#
_symmetry.space_group_name_H-M   'P 1'
#
loop_
_entity.id
_entity.type
_entity.pdbx_description
1 polymer ?
#
loop_
_entity_poly.entity_id
_entity_poly.type
_entity_poly.pdbx_seq_one_letter_code
_entity_poly.pdbx_strand_id
1 'polypeptide(L)'
;MKKEETPLEYGVIITDEKDKIIRFLEKPSWGEVFSDTINTGIYILEPEVMDYYKIGDKFDFSKDLFPKLLRDGVPMYGYISKDYWCDIGDIGTYTQSQFDVLNGMVEIDDILKNYKEIEEGVWLERGIQYSEDVEFHPPVIVGRNSFIKENTIIGPNCVIGSNCKLGCGTSIKNSIIWDNTYLGDRVQCRGSIICSDVVIGDRVNLYQQSVVGNGAKIESGATINPNIKIWPYKNVEEDTVINQHLIWKDNARKILFGHRDITGLFNIDITPEFATQLGSAIASDFLENRGQLIVSSDSNKGSLMIKEAISCGIISTGKSVIDVGTGPLPLHRYAIKYFNGQGGVYVSAELADQNKIHIEVMNNMGANIERSVERRIENIFNRGDFERVNNEQISRVIRQQDFSTQYINKGISLIKNKQISENKSVVIGSPSDNILYLSSKILELAGYRVLKIKTSGNPKEYNHFIEHQVKCSSSKIGVFIYERGDDLILFDGNGRRIQQEDYQLLAHLLLLKIGGCQDLIVPHTFPEVIEDIAKQYNSKVIRTKSAPSQVMNKMLSVKGEEKTKLLSYAMHYDGIWAAAIITDYLSRENITLEELRKEIPKYFYKKANIQCKWEDKGRVLKEVMSQNNREDLELFEGVKFKNKKGWAIVLPDSEKPLINLYVQGATEEFAEELSILFTDQIKRLIDGKK
;
A
#
# COMPACT_ATOMS: atom_id res chain seq x y z
N MET A 1 -12.75 23.61 -9.22
CA MET A 1 -12.42 22.34 -9.92
C MET A 1 -11.62 22.67 -11.17
N LYS A 2 -10.83 21.73 -11.67
CA LYS A 2 -10.05 21.86 -12.91
C LYS A 2 -10.03 20.54 -13.67
N LYS A 3 -9.81 20.56 -14.98
CA LYS A 3 -9.62 19.34 -15.77
C LYS A 3 -8.14 18.97 -15.77
N GLU A 4 -7.84 17.71 -15.48
CA GLU A 4 -6.48 17.19 -15.38
C GLU A 4 -6.37 15.85 -16.11
N GLU A 5 -5.32 15.65 -16.89
CA GLU A 5 -5.14 14.43 -17.69
C GLU A 5 -4.91 13.19 -16.80
N THR A 6 -4.23 13.37 -15.66
CA THR A 6 -3.92 12.30 -14.70
C THR A 6 -4.48 12.62 -13.30
N PRO A 7 -5.75 12.29 -13.01
CA PRO A 7 -6.42 12.75 -11.79
C PRO A 7 -6.15 11.89 -10.53
N LEU A 8 -5.23 10.91 -10.60
CA LEU A 8 -5.01 9.91 -9.54
C LEU A 8 -4.51 10.48 -8.21
N GLU A 9 -3.75 11.58 -8.28
CA GLU A 9 -3.17 12.22 -7.10
C GLU A 9 -4.21 13.13 -6.40
N TYR A 10 -5.41 13.31 -6.98
CA TYR A 10 -6.44 14.27 -6.56
C TYR A 10 -7.79 13.62 -6.22
N GLY A 11 -8.69 14.39 -5.61
CA GLY A 11 -10.10 14.01 -5.49
C GLY A 11 -10.84 14.22 -6.81
N VAL A 12 -11.58 13.22 -7.29
CA VAL A 12 -12.30 13.25 -8.56
C VAL A 12 -13.78 13.51 -8.33
N ILE A 13 -14.33 14.40 -9.15
CA ILE A 13 -15.69 14.93 -9.01
C ILE A 13 -16.51 14.60 -10.26
N ILE A 14 -17.74 14.15 -10.07
CA ILE A 14 -18.75 14.04 -11.13
C ILE A 14 -19.86 15.04 -10.87
N THR A 15 -20.19 15.81 -11.91
CA THR A 15 -21.35 16.69 -11.94
C THR A 15 -22.43 16.18 -12.89
N ASP A 16 -23.68 16.61 -12.67
CA ASP A 16 -24.76 16.48 -13.64
C ASP A 16 -24.75 17.63 -14.67
N GLU A 17 -25.75 17.67 -15.56
CA GLU A 17 -25.89 18.71 -16.59
C GLU A 17 -26.09 20.14 -16.04
N LYS A 18 -26.35 20.28 -14.74
CA LYS A 18 -26.53 21.57 -14.04
C LYS A 18 -25.37 21.85 -13.07
N ASP A 19 -24.23 21.20 -13.28
CA ASP A 19 -23.03 21.30 -12.46
C ASP A 19 -23.22 20.89 -10.99
N LYS A 20 -24.31 20.20 -10.65
CA LYS A 20 -24.53 19.67 -9.30
C LYS A 20 -23.62 18.47 -9.10
N ILE A 21 -22.84 18.47 -8.02
CA ILE A 21 -21.96 17.36 -7.66
C ILE A 21 -22.83 16.17 -7.24
N ILE A 22 -22.75 15.09 -8.01
CA ILE A 22 -23.46 13.83 -7.74
C ILE A 22 -22.55 12.78 -7.09
N ARG A 23 -21.23 12.91 -7.27
CA ARG A 23 -20.25 11.98 -6.72
C ARG A 23 -18.92 12.66 -6.47
N PHE A 24 -18.31 12.33 -5.34
CA PHE A 24 -16.99 12.76 -4.95
C PHE A 24 -16.19 11.52 -4.55
N LEU A 25 -14.94 11.40 -5.03
CA LEU A 25 -14.05 10.32 -4.63
C LEU A 25 -12.62 10.85 -4.44
N GLU A 26 -12.11 10.75 -3.21
CA GLU A 26 -10.76 11.21 -2.88
C GLU A 26 -9.68 10.19 -3.34
N LYS A 27 -8.70 10.66 -4.13
CA LYS A 27 -7.48 9.92 -4.54
C LYS A 27 -7.76 8.51 -5.06
N PRO A 28 -8.53 8.39 -6.15
CA PRO A 28 -8.97 7.12 -6.71
C PRO A 28 -7.79 6.30 -7.21
N SER A 29 -7.95 4.98 -7.18
CA SER A 29 -7.16 4.10 -8.04
C SER A 29 -7.58 4.28 -9.50
N TRP A 30 -6.76 3.83 -10.46
CA TRP A 30 -7.13 3.82 -11.89
C TRP A 30 -8.49 3.15 -12.15
N GLY A 31 -8.86 2.15 -11.35
CA GLY A 31 -10.16 1.47 -11.43
C GLY A 31 -11.35 2.30 -10.96
N GLU A 32 -11.09 3.46 -10.36
CA GLU A 32 -12.09 4.34 -9.77
C GLU A 32 -12.07 5.74 -10.42
N VAL A 33 -11.22 6.00 -11.42
CA VAL A 33 -11.20 7.27 -12.17
C VAL A 33 -12.37 7.29 -13.15
N PHE A 34 -13.37 8.13 -12.87
CA PHE A 34 -14.61 8.24 -13.65
C PHE A 34 -14.80 9.63 -14.29
N SER A 35 -13.90 10.58 -14.01
CA SER A 35 -13.93 11.97 -14.50
C SER A 35 -12.49 12.51 -14.54
N ASP A 36 -12.23 13.44 -15.45
CA ASP A 36 -10.99 14.24 -15.53
C ASP A 36 -11.05 15.49 -14.64
N THR A 37 -12.20 15.72 -14.00
CA THR A 37 -12.44 16.91 -13.19
C THR A 37 -11.99 16.68 -11.75
N ILE A 38 -10.97 17.41 -11.34
CA ILE A 38 -10.32 17.30 -10.04
C ILE A 38 -10.77 18.38 -9.06
N ASN A 39 -10.73 18.03 -7.79
CA ASN A 39 -10.86 18.92 -6.66
C ASN A 39 -9.60 19.80 -6.55
N THR A 40 -9.81 21.12 -6.53
CA THR A 40 -8.73 22.12 -6.47
C THR A 40 -8.45 22.63 -5.07
N GLY A 41 -9.18 22.15 -4.04
CA GLY A 41 -9.01 22.58 -2.65
C GLY A 41 -9.61 23.95 -2.31
N ILE A 42 -10.34 24.57 -3.24
CA ILE A 42 -10.98 25.88 -3.08
C ILE A 42 -12.50 25.66 -2.94
N TYR A 43 -13.07 26.11 -1.82
CA TYR A 43 -14.47 25.89 -1.48
C TYR A 43 -15.15 27.19 -1.05
N ILE A 44 -16.41 27.34 -1.45
CA ILE A 44 -17.33 28.35 -0.93
C ILE A 44 -18.38 27.59 -0.12
N LEU A 45 -18.50 27.94 1.16
CA LEU A 45 -19.30 27.19 2.12
C LEU A 45 -20.28 28.12 2.81
N GLU A 46 -21.51 27.67 2.96
CA GLU A 46 -22.46 28.29 3.88
C GLU A 46 -22.03 27.95 5.33
N PRO A 47 -22.13 28.89 6.29
CA PRO A 47 -21.68 28.66 7.66
C PRO A 47 -22.28 27.41 8.34
N GLU A 48 -23.52 27.06 8.00
CA GLU A 48 -24.27 25.90 8.52
C GLU A 48 -23.60 24.56 8.19
N VAL A 49 -22.73 24.52 7.16
CA VAL A 49 -21.92 23.34 6.85
C VAL A 49 -21.03 22.96 8.04
N MET A 50 -20.66 23.91 8.89
CA MET A 50 -19.83 23.66 10.08
C MET A 50 -20.59 22.92 11.20
N ASP A 51 -21.92 22.85 11.16
CA ASP A 51 -22.72 22.08 12.14
C ASP A 51 -22.50 20.55 11.98
N TYR A 52 -21.98 20.12 10.83
CA TYR A 52 -21.58 18.74 10.58
C TYR A 52 -20.31 18.33 11.35
N TYR A 53 -19.56 19.31 11.83
CA TYR A 53 -18.33 19.14 12.59
C TYR A 53 -18.60 19.26 14.09
N LYS A 54 -17.92 18.43 14.89
CA LYS A 54 -17.92 18.53 16.35
C LYS A 54 -16.51 18.85 16.84
N ILE A 55 -16.43 19.85 17.73
CA ILE A 55 -15.16 20.28 18.31
C ILE A 55 -14.46 19.08 18.98
N GLY A 56 -13.22 18.85 18.59
CA GLY A 56 -12.38 17.76 19.10
C GLY A 56 -12.32 16.53 18.20
N ASP A 57 -13.20 16.40 17.20
CA ASP A 57 -13.13 15.29 16.26
C ASP A 57 -12.03 15.52 15.21
N LYS A 58 -11.35 14.43 14.81
CA LYS A 58 -10.53 14.42 13.59
C LYS A 58 -11.49 14.36 12.41
N PHE A 59 -11.58 15.45 11.65
CA PHE A 59 -12.59 15.62 10.61
C PHE A 59 -11.97 16.18 9.34
N ASP A 60 -12.12 15.45 8.23
CA ASP A 60 -11.54 15.77 6.93
C ASP A 60 -12.65 16.11 5.92
N PHE A 61 -12.40 17.11 5.08
CA PHE A 61 -13.40 17.60 4.13
C PHE A 61 -13.73 16.56 3.05
N SER A 62 -12.69 15.97 2.45
CA SER A 62 -12.82 15.01 1.39
C SER A 62 -13.35 13.65 1.86
N LYS A 63 -12.97 13.22 3.08
CA LYS A 63 -13.32 11.89 3.62
C LYS A 63 -14.58 11.89 4.46
N ASP A 64 -14.87 12.98 5.17
CA ASP A 64 -15.97 13.03 6.12
C ASP A 64 -17.06 14.00 5.67
N LEU A 65 -16.72 15.27 5.40
CA LEU A 65 -17.72 16.31 5.14
C LEU A 65 -18.47 16.09 3.82
N PHE A 66 -17.77 16.06 2.68
CA PHE A 66 -18.42 15.93 1.38
C PHE A 66 -19.23 14.63 1.25
N PRO A 67 -18.73 13.45 1.70
CA PRO A 67 -19.54 12.24 1.71
C PRO A 67 -20.78 12.30 2.60
N LYS A 68 -20.75 13.07 3.71
CA LYS A 68 -21.93 13.32 4.56
C LYS A 68 -22.92 14.26 3.88
N LEU A 69 -22.47 15.38 3.34
CA LEU A 69 -23.32 16.34 2.63
C LEU A 69 -24.06 15.69 1.46
N LEU A 70 -23.35 14.88 0.65
CA LEU A 70 -23.95 14.14 -0.45
C LEU A 70 -24.98 13.11 0.02
N ARG A 71 -24.72 12.43 1.15
CA ARG A 71 -25.64 11.45 1.74
C ARG A 71 -26.92 12.10 2.27
N ASP A 72 -26.77 13.28 2.87
CA ASP A 72 -27.88 14.03 3.45
C ASP A 72 -28.64 14.86 2.39
N GLY A 73 -28.21 14.80 1.13
CA GLY A 73 -28.85 15.48 0.02
C GLY A 73 -28.64 17.00 0.01
N VAL A 74 -27.64 17.50 0.77
CA VAL A 74 -27.29 18.91 0.78
C VAL A 74 -26.75 19.30 -0.61
N PRO A 75 -27.27 20.37 -1.25
CA PRO A 75 -26.81 20.77 -2.57
C PRO A 75 -25.33 21.14 -2.59
N MET A 76 -24.57 20.49 -3.48
CA MET A 76 -23.18 20.81 -3.77
C MET A 76 -23.04 21.06 -5.26
N TYR A 77 -22.31 22.10 -5.65
CA TYR A 77 -22.11 22.47 -7.05
C TYR A 77 -20.63 22.64 -7.36
N GLY A 78 -20.25 22.29 -8.59
CA GLY A 78 -18.89 22.38 -9.07
C GLY A 78 -18.71 23.55 -10.03
N TYR A 79 -17.62 24.30 -9.89
CA TYR A 79 -17.18 25.27 -10.89
C TYR A 79 -15.87 24.82 -11.53
N ILE A 80 -15.86 24.63 -12.85
CA ILE A 80 -14.65 24.30 -13.62
C ILE A 80 -13.97 25.61 -14.01
N SER A 81 -12.89 25.94 -13.30
CA SER A 81 -12.09 27.12 -13.59
C SER A 81 -11.15 26.86 -14.78
N LYS A 82 -10.94 27.90 -15.59
CA LYS A 82 -9.92 27.94 -16.66
C LYS A 82 -8.65 28.69 -16.21
N ASP A 83 -8.65 29.19 -14.98
CA ASP A 83 -7.59 30.01 -14.43
C ASP A 83 -6.36 29.16 -14.09
N TYR A 84 -5.23 29.83 -13.89
CA TYR A 84 -4.02 29.16 -13.45
C TYR A 84 -4.25 28.51 -12.09
N TRP A 85 -3.85 27.24 -11.98
CA TRP A 85 -3.90 26.46 -10.76
C TRP A 85 -2.83 25.39 -10.86
N CYS A 86 -2.07 25.22 -9.79
CA CYS A 86 -0.95 24.31 -9.69
C CYS A 86 -0.88 23.79 -8.24
N ASP A 87 -0.97 22.47 -8.06
CA ASP A 87 -0.81 21.83 -6.74
C ASP A 87 0.66 21.62 -6.42
N ILE A 88 1.24 22.54 -5.66
CA ILE A 88 2.66 22.51 -5.30
C ILE A 88 2.90 21.42 -4.25
N GLY A 89 3.02 20.16 -4.70
CA GLY A 89 3.25 18.99 -3.86
C GLY A 89 4.68 18.43 -3.89
N ASP A 90 5.50 18.83 -4.87
CA ASP A 90 6.88 18.38 -5.05
C ASP A 90 7.80 19.51 -5.56
N ILE A 91 9.11 19.22 -5.61
CA ILE A 91 10.17 20.18 -5.99
C ILE A 91 10.07 20.60 -7.46
N GLY A 92 9.75 19.68 -8.36
CA GLY A 92 9.60 19.98 -9.78
C GLY A 92 8.42 20.91 -9.99
N THR A 93 7.28 20.60 -9.38
CA THR A 93 6.07 21.43 -9.45
C THR A 93 6.26 22.79 -8.80
N TYR A 94 6.98 22.86 -7.66
CA TYR A 94 7.40 24.13 -7.06
C TYR A 94 8.26 24.96 -8.03
N THR A 95 9.28 24.36 -8.65
CA THR A 95 10.18 25.05 -9.59
C THR A 95 9.40 25.58 -10.79
N GLN A 96 8.57 24.72 -11.38
CA GLN A 96 7.73 25.08 -12.52
C GLN A 96 6.79 26.24 -12.16
N SER A 97 6.17 26.22 -10.97
CA SER A 97 5.27 27.29 -10.55
C SER A 97 5.95 28.66 -10.48
N GLN A 98 7.23 28.72 -10.09
CA GLN A 98 8.00 29.97 -10.09
C GLN A 98 8.27 30.44 -11.52
N PHE A 99 8.59 29.52 -12.42
CA PHE A 99 8.82 29.86 -13.83
C PHE A 99 7.54 30.26 -14.54
N ASP A 100 6.41 29.65 -14.20
CA ASP A 100 5.11 30.00 -14.73
C ASP A 100 4.74 31.45 -14.36
N VAL A 101 5.04 31.83 -13.12
CA VAL A 101 4.91 33.21 -12.65
C VAL A 101 5.83 34.15 -13.43
N LEU A 102 7.12 33.82 -13.58
CA LEU A 102 8.09 34.64 -14.32
C LEU A 102 7.76 34.79 -15.81
N ASN A 103 7.11 33.78 -16.41
CA ASN A 103 6.69 33.80 -17.81
C ASN A 103 5.28 34.40 -18.01
N GLY A 104 4.70 35.01 -16.97
CA GLY A 104 3.44 35.75 -17.07
C GLY A 104 2.18 34.87 -17.15
N MET A 105 2.25 33.59 -16.76
CA MET A 105 1.05 32.74 -16.65
C MET A 105 0.20 33.06 -15.42
N VAL A 106 0.71 33.90 -14.50
CA VAL A 106 0.01 34.39 -13.32
C VAL A 106 0.20 35.91 -13.23
N GLU A 107 -0.89 36.64 -13.03
CA GLU A 107 -0.83 38.09 -12.82
C GLU A 107 -0.23 38.40 -11.43
N ILE A 108 0.89 39.13 -11.41
CA ILE A 108 1.63 39.50 -10.19
C ILE A 108 1.90 41.01 -10.10
N ASP A 109 1.09 41.84 -10.76
CA ASP A 109 1.29 43.29 -10.86
C ASP A 109 1.43 43.97 -9.49
N ASP A 110 0.68 43.53 -8.48
CA ASP A 110 0.76 44.05 -7.12
C ASP A 110 2.12 43.79 -6.45
N ILE A 111 2.76 42.67 -6.76
CA ILE A 111 4.10 42.33 -6.26
C ILE A 111 5.13 43.15 -7.02
N LEU A 112 5.02 43.21 -8.35
CA LEU A 112 5.95 43.91 -9.23
C LEU A 112 5.98 45.42 -9.00
N LYS A 113 4.96 46.03 -8.38
CA LYS A 113 4.97 47.45 -7.96
C LYS A 113 6.19 47.83 -7.10
N ASN A 114 6.77 46.88 -6.37
CA ASN A 114 7.95 47.13 -5.54
C ASN A 114 9.28 46.94 -6.29
N TYR A 115 9.22 46.51 -7.55
CA TYR A 115 10.36 46.23 -8.40
C TYR A 115 10.46 47.27 -9.51
N LYS A 116 11.69 47.60 -9.87
CA LYS A 116 12.01 48.37 -11.07
C LYS A 116 12.39 47.39 -12.16
N GLU A 117 11.66 47.40 -13.27
CA GLU A 117 12.07 46.71 -14.48
C GLU A 117 13.18 47.51 -15.17
N ILE A 118 14.37 46.90 -15.31
CA ILE A 118 15.54 47.56 -15.92
C ILE A 118 15.70 47.21 -17.40
N GLU A 119 15.22 46.04 -17.79
CA GLU A 119 15.07 45.55 -19.16
C GLU A 119 13.87 44.59 -19.18
N GLU A 120 13.32 44.33 -20.36
CA GLU A 120 12.12 43.49 -20.51
C GLU A 120 12.33 42.10 -19.87
N GLY A 121 11.55 41.81 -18.83
CA GLY A 121 11.64 40.55 -18.08
C GLY A 121 12.69 40.52 -16.96
N VAL A 122 13.30 41.66 -16.59
CA VAL A 122 14.26 41.73 -15.47
C VAL A 122 13.84 42.77 -14.44
N TRP A 123 13.45 42.25 -13.27
CA TRP A 123 12.87 43.02 -12.18
C TRP A 123 13.80 43.07 -10.97
N LEU A 124 14.20 44.28 -10.57
CA LEU A 124 15.10 44.54 -9.45
C LEU A 124 14.37 45.33 -8.34
N GLU A 125 14.31 44.80 -7.12
CA GLU A 125 13.77 45.54 -5.97
C GLU A 125 14.74 46.64 -5.49
N ARG A 126 14.32 47.43 -4.50
CA ARG A 126 15.13 48.52 -3.92
C ARG A 126 16.42 48.04 -3.24
N GLY A 127 17.47 48.85 -3.33
CA GLY A 127 18.70 48.67 -2.56
C GLY A 127 19.66 47.60 -3.11
N ILE A 128 19.43 47.10 -4.32
CA ILE A 128 20.34 46.17 -4.99
C ILE A 128 21.59 46.93 -5.44
N GLN A 129 22.76 46.32 -5.22
CA GLN A 129 24.05 46.82 -5.69
C GLN A 129 24.68 45.78 -6.61
N TYR A 130 24.96 46.16 -7.86
CA TYR A 130 25.59 45.29 -8.83
C TYR A 130 26.63 46.04 -9.68
N SER A 131 27.66 45.35 -10.14
CA SER A 131 28.70 45.90 -11.02
C SER A 131 28.21 46.07 -12.47
N GLU A 132 28.81 46.98 -13.24
CA GLU A 132 28.39 47.30 -14.62
C GLU A 132 28.51 46.12 -15.61
N ASP A 133 29.35 45.13 -15.28
CA ASP A 133 29.67 43.95 -16.08
C ASP A 133 28.82 42.71 -15.73
N VAL A 134 27.74 42.88 -14.94
CA VAL A 134 26.78 41.81 -14.66
C VAL A 134 25.85 41.61 -15.85
N GLU A 135 25.73 40.36 -16.30
CA GLU A 135 24.85 39.98 -17.40
C GLU A 135 23.55 39.38 -16.87
N PHE A 136 22.42 39.96 -17.27
CA PHE A 136 21.09 39.42 -17.01
C PHE A 136 20.52 38.78 -18.29
N HIS A 137 19.88 37.63 -18.13
CA HIS A 137 19.20 36.92 -19.19
C HIS A 137 17.74 36.70 -18.77
N PRO A 138 16.77 37.41 -19.35
CA PRO A 138 15.37 37.32 -18.95
C PRO A 138 14.79 35.89 -19.03
N PRO A 139 13.80 35.52 -18.20
CA PRO A 139 13.26 36.32 -17.10
C PRO A 139 14.07 36.17 -15.79
N VAL A 140 14.24 37.28 -15.06
CA VAL A 140 14.97 37.33 -13.77
C VAL A 140 14.27 38.25 -12.79
N ILE A 141 14.15 37.83 -11.53
CA ILE A 141 13.74 38.69 -10.43
C ILE A 141 14.76 38.66 -9.29
N VAL A 142 15.08 39.82 -8.73
CA VAL A 142 16.03 39.96 -7.61
C VAL A 142 15.40 40.79 -6.48
N GLY A 143 15.40 40.23 -5.28
CA GLY A 143 14.91 40.87 -4.05
C GLY A 143 15.88 41.93 -3.49
N ARG A 144 15.35 42.74 -2.58
CA ARG A 144 16.04 43.90 -1.99
C ARG A 144 17.36 43.58 -1.31
N ASN A 145 18.21 44.61 -1.25
CA ASN A 145 19.48 44.60 -0.51
C ASN A 145 20.44 43.47 -0.92
N SER A 146 20.30 42.94 -2.12
CA SER A 146 21.19 41.92 -2.67
C SER A 146 22.40 42.57 -3.33
N PHE A 147 23.56 41.92 -3.21
CA PHE A 147 24.84 42.39 -3.73
C PHE A 147 25.34 41.40 -4.78
N ILE A 148 25.62 41.89 -5.98
CA ILE A 148 26.04 41.08 -7.12
C ILE A 148 27.39 41.60 -7.59
N LYS A 149 28.44 40.76 -7.52
CA LYS A 149 29.79 41.17 -7.92
C LYS A 149 30.04 41.01 -9.43
N GLU A 150 31.18 41.54 -9.84
CA GLU A 150 31.71 41.54 -11.21
C GLU A 150 31.68 40.16 -11.90
N ASN A 151 31.49 40.17 -13.22
CA ASN A 151 31.46 39.01 -14.11
C ASN A 151 30.39 37.95 -13.74
N THR A 152 29.32 38.34 -13.04
CA THR A 152 28.23 37.43 -12.66
C THR A 152 27.18 37.35 -13.77
N ILE A 153 26.70 36.14 -14.07
CA ILE A 153 25.68 35.88 -15.10
C ILE A 153 24.43 35.30 -14.45
N ILE A 154 23.26 35.93 -14.64
CA ILE A 154 22.00 35.51 -14.03
C ILE A 154 20.93 35.31 -15.10
N GLY A 155 20.42 34.09 -15.22
CA GLY A 155 19.29 33.72 -16.07
C GLY A 155 19.60 32.67 -17.14
N PRO A 156 18.58 32.27 -17.94
CA PRO A 156 17.15 32.56 -17.78
C PRO A 156 16.51 31.86 -16.58
N ASN A 157 15.28 32.28 -16.24
CA ASN A 157 14.41 31.71 -15.20
C ASN A 157 15.05 31.69 -13.82
N CYS A 158 15.44 32.86 -13.31
CA CYS A 158 16.09 32.98 -12.01
C CYS A 158 15.27 33.82 -11.04
N VAL A 159 15.09 33.29 -9.82
CA VAL A 159 14.50 34.00 -8.69
C VAL A 159 15.58 34.14 -7.61
N ILE A 160 15.96 35.37 -7.27
CA ILE A 160 16.92 35.66 -6.22
C ILE A 160 16.20 36.41 -5.09
N GLY A 161 16.28 35.89 -3.87
CA GLY A 161 15.67 36.47 -2.68
C GLY A 161 16.34 37.77 -2.21
N SER A 162 15.92 38.20 -1.03
CA SER A 162 16.44 39.39 -0.35
C SER A 162 17.74 39.11 0.39
N ASN A 163 18.60 40.13 0.52
CA ASN A 163 19.86 40.09 1.27
C ASN A 163 20.85 39.01 0.79
N CYS A 164 20.78 38.65 -0.49
CA CYS A 164 21.70 37.68 -1.07
C CYS A 164 23.03 38.34 -1.44
N LYS A 165 24.12 37.58 -1.37
CA LYS A 165 25.45 38.04 -1.82
C LYS A 165 25.99 37.06 -2.85
N LEU A 166 26.22 37.52 -4.07
CA LEU A 166 26.72 36.71 -5.18
C LEU A 166 28.16 37.12 -5.51
N GLY A 167 29.10 36.18 -5.37
CA GLY A 167 30.53 36.38 -5.62
C GLY A 167 30.91 36.53 -7.09
N CYS A 168 32.15 36.92 -7.36
CA CYS A 168 32.65 37.24 -8.70
C CYS A 168 32.63 36.02 -9.63
N GLY A 169 32.23 36.19 -10.89
CA GLY A 169 32.26 35.10 -11.88
C GLY A 169 31.21 34.01 -11.64
N THR A 170 30.21 34.25 -10.79
CA THR A 170 29.15 33.30 -10.47
C THR A 170 28.13 33.22 -11.61
N SER A 171 27.57 32.05 -11.88
CA SER A 171 26.62 31.84 -12.96
C SER A 171 25.40 31.07 -12.49
N ILE A 172 24.21 31.66 -12.64
CA ILE A 172 22.95 31.13 -12.10
C ILE A 172 21.94 31.00 -13.24
N LYS A 173 21.41 29.79 -13.48
CA LYS A 173 20.45 29.53 -14.56
C LYS A 173 19.39 28.53 -14.12
N ASN A 174 18.12 28.81 -14.43
CA ASN A 174 16.96 27.99 -14.05
C ASN A 174 16.93 27.69 -12.54
N SER A 175 17.31 28.65 -11.69
CA SER A 175 17.55 28.42 -10.27
C SER A 175 16.77 29.37 -9.39
N ILE A 176 16.42 28.90 -8.19
CA ILE A 176 15.67 29.66 -7.19
C ILE A 176 16.54 29.78 -5.94
N ILE A 177 16.84 31.00 -5.52
CA ILE A 177 17.66 31.31 -4.35
C ILE A 177 16.79 32.10 -3.37
N TRP A 178 16.64 31.60 -2.15
CA TRP A 178 15.88 32.24 -1.09
C TRP A 178 16.71 33.29 -0.34
N ASP A 179 16.07 33.94 0.62
CA ASP A 179 16.64 35.06 1.36
C ASP A 179 17.90 34.70 2.18
N ASN A 180 18.76 35.69 2.41
CA ASN A 180 19.93 35.63 3.29
C ASN A 180 21.00 34.60 2.86
N THR A 181 21.09 34.30 1.57
CA THR A 181 22.06 33.33 1.05
C THR A 181 23.35 34.01 0.56
N TYR A 182 24.49 33.40 0.89
CA TYR A 182 25.81 33.79 0.38
C TYR A 182 26.29 32.76 -0.65
N LEU A 183 26.64 33.21 -1.86
CA LEU A 183 27.40 32.45 -2.84
C LEU A 183 28.80 33.04 -2.99
N GLY A 184 29.82 32.20 -2.82
CA GLY A 184 31.22 32.55 -3.06
C GLY A 184 31.53 32.84 -4.53
N ASP A 185 32.81 32.98 -4.83
CA ASP A 185 33.27 33.31 -6.18
C ASP A 185 33.21 32.07 -7.09
N ARG A 186 32.85 32.28 -8.37
CA ARG A 186 32.80 31.24 -9.41
C ARG A 186 31.86 30.07 -9.09
N VAL A 187 30.75 30.33 -8.41
CA VAL A 187 29.71 29.32 -8.15
C VAL A 187 28.86 29.10 -9.41
N GLN A 188 28.47 27.86 -9.69
CA GLN A 188 27.59 27.52 -10.80
C GLN A 188 26.29 26.91 -10.30
N CYS A 189 25.17 27.57 -10.53
CA CYS A 189 23.83 27.05 -10.24
C CYS A 189 23.12 26.75 -11.57
N ARG A 190 22.67 25.50 -11.74
CA ARG A 190 22.00 25.00 -12.95
C ARG A 190 20.77 24.20 -12.56
N GLY A 191 19.59 24.81 -12.50
CA GLY A 191 18.38 24.06 -12.16
C GLY A 191 18.22 23.77 -10.66
N SER A 192 18.86 24.56 -9.79
CA SER A 192 18.98 24.29 -8.35
C SER A 192 18.11 25.21 -7.49
N ILE A 193 17.67 24.70 -6.34
CA ILE A 193 16.99 25.48 -5.28
C ILE A 193 17.93 25.62 -4.10
N ILE A 194 18.13 26.85 -3.66
CA ILE A 194 18.94 27.17 -2.47
C ILE A 194 18.05 27.88 -1.46
N CYS A 195 17.77 27.21 -0.35
CA CYS A 195 16.93 27.75 0.72
C CYS A 195 17.63 28.86 1.52
N SER A 196 16.91 29.44 2.48
CA SER A 196 17.41 30.59 3.23
C SER A 196 18.58 30.28 4.14
N ASP A 197 19.36 31.32 4.46
CA ASP A 197 20.47 31.26 5.42
C ASP A 197 21.59 30.28 5.01
N VAL A 198 21.70 29.97 3.71
CA VAL A 198 22.71 29.06 3.17
C VAL A 198 23.99 29.81 2.86
N VAL A 199 25.13 29.18 3.15
CA VAL A 199 26.47 29.69 2.80
C VAL A 199 27.14 28.71 1.85
N ILE A 200 27.43 29.16 0.63
CA ILE A 200 28.14 28.39 -0.39
C ILE A 200 29.51 29.03 -0.61
N GLY A 201 30.57 28.23 -0.51
CA GLY A 201 31.96 28.61 -0.74
C GLY A 201 32.28 28.79 -2.22
N ASP A 202 33.56 28.98 -2.51
CA ASP A 202 34.01 29.31 -3.87
C ASP A 202 34.05 28.07 -4.76
N ARG A 203 33.86 28.23 -6.07
CA ARG A 203 33.99 27.17 -7.09
C ARG A 203 33.04 25.97 -6.87
N VAL A 204 31.89 26.19 -6.24
CA VAL A 204 30.87 25.14 -6.04
C VAL A 204 30.00 24.98 -7.28
N ASN A 205 29.71 23.73 -7.67
CA ASN A 205 28.81 23.41 -8.77
C ASN A 205 27.52 22.75 -8.27
N LEU A 206 26.36 23.30 -8.61
CA LEU A 206 25.03 22.77 -8.28
C LEU A 206 24.24 22.49 -9.56
N TYR A 207 23.84 21.23 -9.76
CA TYR A 207 23.15 20.78 -10.96
C TYR A 207 21.63 20.57 -10.78
N GLN A 208 20.98 20.12 -11.85
CA GLN A 208 19.52 20.18 -12.03
C GLN A 208 18.74 19.43 -10.94
N GLN A 209 17.65 20.04 -10.45
CA GLN A 209 16.82 19.55 -9.34
C GLN A 209 17.58 19.32 -8.03
N SER A 210 18.76 19.91 -7.86
CA SER A 210 19.42 19.90 -6.56
C SER A 210 18.76 20.90 -5.59
N VAL A 211 18.69 20.54 -4.31
CA VAL A 211 18.12 21.39 -3.25
C VAL A 211 19.08 21.50 -2.10
N VAL A 212 19.42 22.72 -1.69
CA VAL A 212 20.21 23.01 -0.49
C VAL A 212 19.30 23.56 0.59
N GLY A 213 19.09 22.78 1.66
CA GLY A 213 18.19 23.11 2.76
C GLY A 213 18.67 24.28 3.63
N ASN A 214 17.74 24.88 4.39
CA ASN A 214 18.01 26.09 5.18
C ASN A 214 19.23 25.94 6.11
N GLY A 215 20.07 26.96 6.19
CA GLY A 215 21.18 26.98 7.15
C GLY A 215 22.33 26.03 6.81
N ALA A 216 22.30 25.35 5.66
CA ALA A 216 23.38 24.48 5.22
C ALA A 216 24.62 25.30 4.81
N LYS A 217 25.80 24.69 4.97
CA LYS A 217 27.08 25.25 4.55
C LYS A 217 27.75 24.32 3.55
N ILE A 218 28.07 24.83 2.38
CA ILE A 218 28.78 24.10 1.34
C ILE A 218 30.15 24.71 1.21
N GLU A 219 31.21 23.98 1.54
CA GLU A 219 32.57 24.49 1.44
C GLU A 219 33.06 24.51 -0.02
N SER A 220 34.22 25.15 -0.23
CA SER A 220 34.71 25.48 -1.56
C SER A 220 35.05 24.23 -2.40
N GLY A 221 34.82 24.30 -3.70
CA GLY A 221 35.15 23.23 -4.66
C GLY A 221 34.16 22.05 -4.70
N ALA A 222 33.14 22.05 -3.82
CA ALA A 222 32.15 20.98 -3.80
C ALA A 222 31.31 20.92 -5.09
N THR A 223 30.87 19.72 -5.46
CA THR A 223 29.97 19.49 -6.60
C THR A 223 28.75 18.68 -6.18
N ILE A 224 27.57 19.23 -6.41
CA ILE A 224 26.27 18.65 -6.07
C ILE A 224 25.60 18.21 -7.37
N ASN A 225 25.52 16.89 -7.59
CA ASN A 225 24.97 16.31 -8.81
C ASN A 225 23.45 16.48 -8.95
N PRO A 226 22.88 16.15 -10.13
CA PRO A 226 21.45 16.29 -10.36
C PRO A 226 20.61 15.48 -9.35
N ASN A 227 19.43 16.00 -9.04
CA ASN A 227 18.44 15.44 -8.11
C ASN A 227 18.93 15.31 -6.66
N ILE A 228 20.08 15.90 -6.29
CA ILE A 228 20.63 15.75 -4.94
C ILE A 228 20.03 16.77 -3.97
N LYS A 229 19.68 16.31 -2.77
CA LYS A 229 19.13 17.17 -1.72
C LYS A 229 20.03 17.15 -0.50
N ILE A 230 20.28 18.33 0.04
CA ILE A 230 21.07 18.55 1.25
C ILE A 230 20.10 19.06 2.30
N TRP A 231 20.01 18.36 3.42
CA TRP A 231 19.08 18.74 4.49
C TRP A 231 19.53 20.01 5.22
N PRO A 232 18.60 20.69 5.93
CA PRO A 232 18.93 21.88 6.70
C PRO A 232 20.09 21.67 7.68
N TYR A 233 20.90 22.71 7.86
CA TYR A 233 22.02 22.75 8.82
C TYR A 233 23.12 21.70 8.60
N LYS A 234 23.27 21.18 7.38
CA LYS A 234 24.35 20.27 7.01
C LYS A 234 25.57 21.02 6.49
N ASN A 235 26.75 20.47 6.78
CA ASN A 235 28.02 20.94 6.24
C ASN A 235 28.52 19.96 5.17
N VAL A 236 28.90 20.47 4.01
CA VAL A 236 29.61 19.74 2.96
C VAL A 236 31.03 20.22 2.92
N GLU A 237 31.98 19.30 3.05
CA GLU A 237 33.41 19.58 3.10
C GLU A 237 33.99 19.99 1.74
N GLU A 238 35.16 20.65 1.78
CA GLU A 238 35.89 21.09 0.58
C GLU A 238 36.11 19.96 -0.44
N ASP A 239 36.08 20.32 -1.73
CA ASP A 239 36.37 19.44 -2.88
C ASP A 239 35.57 18.13 -2.93
N THR A 240 34.39 18.09 -2.27
CA THR A 240 33.54 16.90 -2.20
C THR A 240 32.58 16.81 -3.39
N VAL A 241 32.51 15.64 -4.04
CA VAL A 241 31.47 15.34 -5.05
C VAL A 241 30.34 14.54 -4.43
N ILE A 242 29.15 15.13 -4.36
CA ILE A 242 27.96 14.50 -3.78
C ILE A 242 27.12 13.84 -4.89
N ASN A 243 27.07 12.51 -4.86
CA ASN A 243 26.31 11.65 -5.79
C ASN A 243 24.99 11.11 -5.21
N GLN A 244 24.71 11.41 -3.94
CA GLN A 244 23.55 10.87 -3.21
C GLN A 244 23.01 11.94 -2.27
N HIS A 245 21.70 11.92 -2.00
CA HIS A 245 21.13 12.90 -1.06
C HIS A 245 21.87 12.86 0.27
N LEU A 246 22.23 14.03 0.81
CA LEU A 246 22.84 14.14 2.14
C LEU A 246 21.73 14.20 3.19
N ILE A 247 20.99 13.11 3.19
CA ILE A 247 20.03 12.67 4.18
C ILE A 247 20.80 11.59 4.94
N TRP A 248 20.52 11.34 6.21
CA TRP A 248 20.95 10.03 6.73
C TRP A 248 20.32 8.93 5.86
N LYS A 249 21.16 8.28 5.04
CA LYS A 249 21.03 6.99 4.34
C LYS A 249 19.80 6.73 3.44
N ASP A 250 20.12 6.55 2.15
CA ASP A 250 19.60 5.68 1.08
C ASP A 250 18.10 5.56 0.72
N ASN A 251 17.81 5.95 -0.54
CA ASN A 251 16.80 5.41 -1.47
C ASN A 251 15.32 5.37 -1.02
N ALA A 252 14.63 6.50 -1.11
CA ALA A 252 13.17 6.53 -1.08
C ALA A 252 12.59 6.06 -2.44
N ARG A 253 12.05 4.84 -2.50
CA ARG A 253 11.06 4.47 -3.52
C ARG A 253 9.78 5.29 -3.27
N LYS A 254 9.15 5.86 -4.32
CA LYS A 254 7.89 6.65 -4.19
C LYS A 254 6.75 5.82 -3.57
N ILE A 255 6.79 4.49 -3.67
CA ILE A 255 5.82 3.54 -3.11
C ILE A 255 6.60 2.40 -2.42
N LEU A 256 6.29 2.13 -1.15
CA LEU A 256 6.87 1.04 -0.36
C LEU A 256 5.95 -0.17 -0.32
N PHE A 257 4.65 0.05 -0.11
CA PHE A 257 3.67 -1.02 0.07
C PHE A 257 3.09 -1.48 -1.27
N GLY A 258 3.23 -2.78 -1.53
CA GLY A 258 2.53 -3.48 -2.59
C GLY A 258 1.05 -3.76 -2.28
N HIS A 259 0.51 -4.84 -2.81
CA HIS A 259 -0.85 -5.34 -2.64
C HIS A 259 -1.06 -5.97 -1.26
N ARG A 260 -0.03 -6.62 -0.71
CA ARG A 260 -0.10 -7.29 0.59
C ARG A 260 1.02 -6.92 1.54
N ASP A 261 2.22 -6.71 1.01
CA ASP A 261 3.45 -6.55 1.80
C ASP A 261 4.44 -5.57 1.14
N ILE A 262 5.53 -5.28 1.84
CA ILE A 262 6.71 -4.61 1.29
C ILE A 262 7.67 -5.71 0.84
N THR A 263 8.07 -5.70 -0.43
CA THR A 263 8.95 -6.72 -1.01
C THR A 263 10.22 -6.12 -1.60
N GLY A 264 11.35 -6.81 -1.42
CA GLY A 264 12.62 -6.42 -2.03
C GLY A 264 13.73 -7.44 -1.82
N LEU A 265 14.83 -7.26 -2.54
CA LEU A 265 16.04 -8.06 -2.36
C LEU A 265 16.76 -7.68 -1.07
N PHE A 266 17.14 -8.69 -0.29
CA PHE A 266 17.90 -8.60 0.94
C PHE A 266 19.24 -7.90 0.71
N ASN A 267 19.59 -6.95 1.58
CA ASN A 267 20.81 -6.14 1.50
C ASN A 267 20.99 -5.31 0.21
N ILE A 268 19.96 -5.22 -0.63
CA ILE A 268 19.93 -4.35 -1.81
C ILE A 268 18.78 -3.36 -1.67
N ASP A 269 17.56 -3.87 -1.61
CA ASP A 269 16.34 -3.08 -1.42
C ASP A 269 15.96 -3.02 0.06
N ILE A 270 16.05 -4.17 0.76
CA ILE A 270 15.71 -4.30 2.17
C ILE A 270 17.01 -4.51 2.97
N THR A 271 17.55 -3.40 3.45
CA THR A 271 18.75 -3.34 4.30
C THR A 271 18.38 -3.21 5.78
N PRO A 272 19.28 -3.49 6.74
CA PRO A 272 19.05 -3.18 8.15
C PRO A 272 18.65 -1.73 8.41
N GLU A 273 19.20 -0.79 7.65
CA GLU A 273 18.97 0.64 7.84
C GLU A 273 17.60 1.04 7.32
N PHE A 274 17.21 0.56 6.14
CA PHE A 274 15.85 0.65 5.63
C PHE A 274 14.85 0.09 6.65
N ALA A 275 15.13 -1.11 7.19
CA ALA A 275 14.30 -1.78 8.16
C ALA A 275 14.15 -1.00 9.49
N THR A 276 15.23 -0.37 9.96
CA THR A 276 15.23 0.47 11.16
C THR A 276 14.40 1.74 10.95
N GLN A 277 14.55 2.40 9.80
CA GLN A 277 13.73 3.57 9.43
C GLN A 277 12.26 3.18 9.29
N LEU A 278 11.97 2.04 8.66
CA LEU A 278 10.62 1.52 8.49
C LEU A 278 9.97 1.23 9.84
N GLY A 279 10.68 0.57 10.76
CA GLY A 279 10.20 0.35 12.13
C GLY A 279 9.88 1.66 12.85
N SER A 280 10.70 2.71 12.64
CA SER A 280 10.46 4.05 13.19
C SER A 280 9.20 4.69 12.59
N ALA A 281 9.01 4.58 11.28
CA ALA A 281 7.84 5.11 10.57
C ALA A 281 6.53 4.42 11.00
N ILE A 282 6.55 3.08 11.04
CA ILE A 282 5.42 2.26 11.50
C ILE A 282 5.03 2.68 12.91
N ALA A 283 6.01 2.75 13.82
CA ALA A 283 5.76 3.12 15.20
C ALA A 283 5.23 4.56 15.34
N SER A 284 5.68 5.50 14.51
CA SER A 284 5.22 6.90 14.54
C SER A 284 3.77 7.10 14.06
N ASP A 285 3.20 6.18 13.27
CA ASP A 285 1.79 6.28 12.86
C ASP A 285 0.80 5.93 13.99
N PHE A 286 1.22 5.09 14.95
CA PHE A 286 0.37 4.72 16.09
C PHE A 286 0.29 5.86 17.11
N LEU A 287 -0.92 6.36 17.33
CA LEU A 287 -1.22 7.59 18.10
C LEU A 287 -0.97 7.49 19.62
N GLU A 288 -0.74 6.29 20.17
CA GLU A 288 -0.54 6.13 21.61
C GLU A 288 0.96 6.06 21.95
N ASN A 289 1.40 7.00 22.79
CA ASN A 289 2.80 7.16 23.25
C ASN A 289 3.39 5.94 23.98
N ARG A 290 2.60 4.88 24.23
CA ARG A 290 3.04 3.63 24.89
C ARG A 290 2.51 2.36 24.22
N GLY A 291 2.30 2.42 22.90
CA GLY A 291 1.89 1.26 22.12
C GLY A 291 2.82 0.07 22.23
N GLN A 292 2.25 -1.13 22.12
CA GLN A 292 2.98 -2.39 22.04
C GLN A 292 2.79 -3.03 20.66
N LEU A 293 3.90 -3.21 19.95
CA LEU A 293 3.94 -3.83 18.63
C LEU A 293 4.48 -5.26 18.75
N ILE A 294 3.81 -6.20 18.11
CA ILE A 294 4.26 -7.59 18.06
C ILE A 294 5.15 -7.76 16.82
N VAL A 295 6.31 -8.36 16.99
CA VAL A 295 7.26 -8.60 15.90
C VAL A 295 7.64 -10.07 15.88
N SER A 296 7.68 -10.67 14.69
CA SER A 296 8.19 -12.04 14.52
C SER A 296 8.66 -12.26 13.08
N SER A 297 9.30 -13.39 12.84
CA SER A 297 9.76 -13.75 11.49
C SER A 297 9.60 -15.22 11.19
N ASP A 298 9.83 -15.60 9.93
CA ASP A 298 10.17 -16.98 9.61
C ASP A 298 11.56 -17.36 10.17
N SER A 299 12.02 -18.58 9.86
CA SER A 299 13.32 -19.09 10.28
C SER A 299 14.50 -18.66 9.40
N ASN A 300 14.28 -17.82 8.37
CA ASN A 300 15.36 -17.38 7.49
C ASN A 300 16.26 -16.36 8.21
N LYS A 301 17.57 -16.48 8.00
CA LYS A 301 18.58 -15.60 8.62
C LYS A 301 18.42 -14.13 8.22
N GLY A 302 18.08 -13.87 6.95
CA GLY A 302 17.83 -12.53 6.45
C GLY A 302 16.61 -11.91 7.12
N SER A 303 15.50 -12.64 7.20
CA SER A 303 14.30 -12.21 7.91
C SER A 303 14.55 -11.91 9.38
N LEU A 304 15.32 -12.76 10.07
CA LEU A 304 15.71 -12.56 11.46
C LEU A 304 16.49 -11.26 11.67
N MET A 305 17.47 -10.96 10.81
CA MET A 305 18.23 -9.72 10.90
C MET A 305 17.35 -8.49 10.68
N ILE A 306 16.48 -8.52 9.65
CA ILE A 306 15.55 -7.43 9.37
C ILE A 306 14.54 -7.24 10.51
N LYS A 307 14.06 -8.32 11.12
CA LYS A 307 13.19 -8.30 12.30
C LYS A 307 13.84 -7.57 13.49
N GLU A 308 15.10 -7.85 13.79
CA GLU A 308 15.83 -7.14 14.87
C GLU A 308 16.01 -5.65 14.52
N ALA A 309 16.32 -5.32 13.27
CA ALA A 309 16.45 -3.95 12.81
C ALA A 309 15.14 -3.14 12.92
N ILE A 310 14.01 -3.73 12.51
CA ILE A 310 12.68 -3.13 12.70
C ILE A 310 12.40 -2.90 14.19
N SER A 311 12.75 -3.86 15.04
CA SER A 311 12.55 -3.77 16.49
C SER A 311 13.34 -2.60 17.08
N CYS A 312 14.59 -2.39 16.64
CA CYS A 312 15.41 -1.23 17.02
C CYS A 312 14.76 0.09 16.59
N GLY A 313 14.21 0.14 15.37
CA GLY A 313 13.46 1.30 14.88
C GLY A 313 12.27 1.65 15.76
N ILE A 314 11.46 0.64 16.13
CA ILE A 314 10.27 0.83 16.96
C ILE A 314 10.63 1.37 18.35
N ILE A 315 11.57 0.75 19.08
CA ILE A 315 11.88 1.13 20.47
C ILE A 315 12.47 2.53 20.60
N SER A 316 13.14 3.02 19.55
CA SER A 316 13.70 4.38 19.51
C SER A 316 12.62 5.49 19.47
N THR A 317 11.36 5.12 19.23
CA THR A 317 10.19 6.02 19.28
C THR A 317 9.48 5.97 20.64
N GLY A 318 10.01 5.22 21.61
CA GLY A 318 9.41 5.04 22.95
C GLY A 318 8.31 3.97 23.01
N LYS A 319 7.96 3.36 21.88
CA LYS A 319 6.98 2.26 21.79
C LYS A 319 7.63 0.91 22.10
N SER A 320 6.89 0.00 22.70
CA SER A 320 7.41 -1.30 23.14
C SER A 320 7.28 -2.36 22.04
N VAL A 321 8.19 -3.34 22.06
CA VAL A 321 8.15 -4.49 21.14
C VAL A 321 8.00 -5.76 21.95
N ILE A 322 7.06 -6.63 21.58
CA ILE A 322 7.11 -8.05 21.96
C ILE A 322 7.61 -8.84 20.74
N ASP A 323 8.77 -9.46 20.88
CA ASP A 323 9.31 -10.40 19.92
C ASP A 323 8.85 -11.81 20.29
N VAL A 324 7.99 -12.41 19.45
CA VAL A 324 7.49 -13.78 19.66
C VAL A 324 8.35 -14.84 18.97
N GLY A 325 9.53 -14.45 18.48
CA GLY A 325 10.52 -15.35 17.90
C GLY A 325 10.18 -15.73 16.46
N THR A 326 10.33 -17.02 16.14
CA THR A 326 10.11 -17.54 14.80
C THR A 326 8.83 -18.37 14.71
N GLY A 327 8.09 -18.21 13.62
CA GLY A 327 6.84 -18.91 13.42
C GLY A 327 6.19 -18.61 12.07
N PRO A 328 5.10 -19.30 11.73
CA PRO A 328 4.32 -18.98 10.54
C PRO A 328 3.47 -17.72 10.75
N LEU A 329 3.02 -17.12 9.66
CA LEU A 329 2.22 -15.90 9.64
C LEU A 329 0.96 -15.98 10.53
N PRO A 330 0.20 -17.09 10.58
CA PRO A 330 -0.97 -17.17 11.44
C PRO A 330 -0.67 -17.18 12.94
N LEU A 331 0.49 -17.74 13.34
CA LEU A 331 0.96 -17.67 14.73
C LEU A 331 1.23 -16.22 15.13
N HIS A 332 1.85 -15.44 14.24
CA HIS A 332 2.06 -14.00 14.45
C HIS A 332 0.76 -13.22 14.60
N ARG A 333 -0.21 -13.46 13.71
CA ARG A 333 -1.54 -12.83 13.78
C ARG A 333 -2.26 -13.15 15.08
N TYR A 334 -2.18 -14.40 15.53
CA TYR A 334 -2.71 -14.80 16.83
C TYR A 334 -1.97 -14.12 18.00
N ALA A 335 -0.65 -13.94 17.90
CA ALA A 335 0.14 -13.24 18.91
C ALA A 335 -0.30 -11.79 19.11
N ILE A 336 -0.60 -11.06 18.03
CA ILE A 336 -1.14 -9.69 18.09
C ILE A 336 -2.39 -9.64 18.98
N LYS A 337 -3.31 -10.59 18.78
CA LYS A 337 -4.52 -10.69 19.60
C LYS A 337 -4.24 -11.13 21.02
N TYR A 338 -3.40 -12.13 21.22
CA TYR A 338 -3.10 -12.68 22.53
C TYR A 338 -2.48 -11.64 23.48
N PHE A 339 -1.57 -10.81 22.96
CA PHE A 339 -0.91 -9.76 23.74
C PHE A 339 -1.63 -8.42 23.72
N ASN A 340 -2.81 -8.32 23.08
CA ASN A 340 -3.51 -7.04 22.84
C ASN A 340 -2.59 -5.98 22.22
N GLY A 341 -1.74 -6.39 21.27
CA GLY A 341 -0.85 -5.49 20.55
C GLY A 341 -1.63 -4.50 19.68
N GLN A 342 -1.09 -3.29 19.51
CA GLN A 342 -1.69 -2.26 18.66
C GLN A 342 -1.49 -2.52 17.16
N GLY A 343 -0.58 -3.43 16.85
CA GLY A 343 -0.28 -3.91 15.52
C GLY A 343 0.84 -4.93 15.57
N GLY A 344 1.29 -5.35 14.41
CA GLY A 344 2.49 -6.16 14.34
C GLY A 344 3.16 -6.16 12.98
N VAL A 345 4.41 -6.61 13.00
CA VAL A 345 5.25 -6.70 11.80
C VAL A 345 5.78 -8.13 11.69
N TYR A 346 5.51 -8.76 10.55
CA TYR A 346 6.00 -10.10 10.24
C TYR A 346 7.01 -10.02 9.09
N VAL A 347 8.15 -10.68 9.24
CA VAL A 347 9.19 -10.73 8.21
C VAL A 347 9.40 -12.15 7.73
N SER A 348 9.35 -12.37 6.42
CA SER A 348 9.59 -13.70 5.83
C SER A 348 10.38 -13.61 4.53
N ALA A 349 11.06 -14.69 4.17
CA ALA A 349 11.73 -14.85 2.89
C ALA A 349 10.89 -15.69 1.92
N GLU A 350 11.02 -15.43 0.62
CA GLU A 350 10.39 -16.26 -0.41
C GLU A 350 11.11 -17.61 -0.51
N LEU A 351 10.35 -18.71 -0.62
CA LEU A 351 10.95 -20.05 -0.69
C LEU A 351 11.74 -20.25 -1.99
N ALA A 352 11.22 -19.71 -3.10
CA ALA A 352 11.85 -19.81 -4.42
C ALA A 352 13.12 -18.97 -4.53
N ASP A 353 13.19 -17.86 -3.78
CA ASP A 353 14.36 -16.98 -3.69
C ASP A 353 14.53 -16.51 -2.24
N GLN A 354 15.41 -17.19 -1.50
CA GLN A 354 15.66 -16.90 -0.08
C GLN A 354 16.25 -15.50 0.17
N ASN A 355 16.72 -14.81 -0.87
CA ASN A 355 17.18 -13.42 -0.75
C ASN A 355 16.05 -12.42 -0.96
N LYS A 356 14.85 -12.84 -1.35
CA LYS A 356 13.71 -11.93 -1.48
C LYS A 356 12.91 -11.92 -0.19
N ILE A 357 12.87 -10.75 0.46
CA ILE A 357 12.23 -10.54 1.75
C ILE A 357 10.88 -9.86 1.56
N HIS A 358 9.92 -10.31 2.36
CA HIS A 358 8.57 -9.77 2.52
C HIS A 358 8.39 -9.25 3.94
N ILE A 359 7.88 -8.03 4.08
CA ILE A 359 7.53 -7.42 5.37
C ILE A 359 6.02 -7.13 5.36
N GLU A 360 5.27 -7.85 6.18
CA GLU A 360 3.82 -7.67 6.36
C GLU A 360 3.53 -6.84 7.62
N VAL A 361 2.80 -5.73 7.45
CA VAL A 361 2.36 -4.86 8.55
C VAL A 361 0.87 -5.07 8.83
N MET A 362 0.52 -5.18 10.11
CA MET A 362 -0.82 -5.54 10.57
C MET A 362 -1.31 -4.58 11.65
N ASN A 363 -2.63 -4.44 11.73
CA ASN A 363 -3.30 -3.67 12.79
C ASN A 363 -3.53 -4.51 14.06
N ASN A 364 -4.13 -3.89 15.08
CA ASN A 364 -4.50 -4.50 16.36
C ASN A 364 -5.49 -5.69 16.25
N MET A 365 -6.07 -5.92 15.07
CA MET A 365 -6.88 -7.10 14.82
C MET A 365 -6.08 -8.28 14.29
N GLY A 366 -4.80 -8.09 13.98
CA GLY A 366 -4.01 -9.06 13.23
C GLY A 366 -4.41 -9.11 11.76
N ALA A 367 -5.11 -8.09 11.24
CA ALA A 367 -5.41 -7.94 9.83
C ALA A 367 -4.38 -7.06 9.13
N ASN A 368 -4.21 -7.24 7.81
CA ASN A 368 -3.37 -6.32 7.02
C ASN A 368 -3.91 -4.90 7.15
N ILE A 369 -2.99 -3.94 7.24
CA ILE A 369 -3.35 -2.51 7.31
C ILE A 369 -4.06 -2.06 6.04
N GLU A 370 -4.88 -1.01 6.14
CA GLU A 370 -5.57 -0.44 4.99
C GLU A 370 -4.65 0.50 4.21
N ARG A 371 -4.96 0.74 2.92
CA ARG A 371 -4.18 1.63 2.05
C ARG A 371 -4.02 3.05 2.60
N SER A 372 -5.00 3.51 3.39
CA SER A 372 -4.96 4.81 4.05
C SER A 372 -3.88 4.89 5.15
N VAL A 373 -3.55 3.77 5.79
CA VAL A 373 -2.50 3.62 6.81
C VAL A 373 -1.15 3.45 6.14
N GLU A 374 -1.07 2.60 5.12
CA GLU A 374 0.14 2.39 4.31
C GLU A 374 0.69 3.73 3.80
N ARG A 375 -0.16 4.56 3.19
CA ARG A 375 0.22 5.90 2.69
C ARG A 375 0.74 6.83 3.78
N ARG A 376 0.20 6.76 5.01
CA ARG A 376 0.71 7.59 6.13
C ARG A 376 2.10 7.13 6.56
N ILE A 377 2.31 5.82 6.68
CA ILE A 377 3.62 5.25 6.99
C ILE A 377 4.63 5.61 5.89
N GLU A 378 4.26 5.51 4.62
CA GLU A 378 5.10 5.93 3.48
C GLU A 378 5.47 7.41 3.55
N ASN A 379 4.50 8.28 3.86
CA ASN A 379 4.75 9.71 4.01
C ASN A 379 5.72 10.01 5.15
N ILE A 380 5.56 9.37 6.31
CA ILE A 380 6.47 9.52 7.45
C ILE A 380 7.87 9.02 7.06
N PHE A 381 7.95 7.85 6.45
CA PHE A 381 9.21 7.25 6.00
C PHE A 381 9.95 8.15 5.00
N ASN A 382 9.25 8.63 3.98
CA ASN A 382 9.83 9.48 2.93
C ASN A 382 10.25 10.86 3.44
N ARG A 383 9.56 11.40 4.46
CA ARG A 383 9.96 12.66 5.12
C ARG A 383 11.14 12.47 6.06
N GLY A 384 11.34 11.25 6.58
CA GLY A 384 12.33 10.97 7.64
C GLY A 384 11.96 11.60 8.99
N ASP A 385 10.71 12.02 9.16
CA ASP A 385 10.20 12.70 10.35
C ASP A 385 9.70 11.65 11.36
N PHE A 386 10.64 11.01 12.03
CA PHE A 386 10.34 9.97 13.01
C PHE A 386 10.15 10.57 14.40
N GLU A 387 9.12 10.14 15.12
CA GLU A 387 9.00 10.45 16.54
C GLU A 387 10.18 9.80 17.28
N ARG A 388 11.03 10.61 17.92
CA ARG A 388 12.18 10.14 18.71
C ARG A 388 12.00 10.53 20.16
N VAL A 389 12.43 9.65 21.04
CA VAL A 389 12.37 9.88 22.49
C VAL A 389 13.76 9.93 23.11
N ASN A 390 13.87 10.60 24.26
CA ASN A 390 15.11 10.62 25.03
C ASN A 390 15.38 9.26 25.71
N ASN A 391 16.61 9.06 26.17
CA ASN A 391 17.08 7.81 26.80
C ASN A 391 16.12 7.24 27.86
N GLU A 392 15.55 8.10 28.72
CA GLU A 392 14.65 7.69 29.82
C GLU A 392 13.31 7.11 29.34
N GLN A 393 12.90 7.44 28.12
CA GLN A 393 11.64 7.05 27.50
C GLN A 393 11.80 5.89 26.50
N ILE A 394 13.05 5.45 26.23
CA ILE A 394 13.30 4.30 25.37
C ILE A 394 12.68 3.05 25.99
N SER A 395 11.87 2.35 25.20
CA SER A 395 11.21 1.14 25.65
C SER A 395 12.09 -0.10 25.47
N ARG A 396 11.61 -1.25 25.95
CA ARG A 396 12.34 -2.52 25.89
C ARG A 396 11.74 -3.45 24.84
N VAL A 397 12.60 -4.29 24.27
CA VAL A 397 12.17 -5.48 23.52
C VAL A 397 11.93 -6.62 24.52
N ILE A 398 10.68 -7.04 24.66
CA ILE A 398 10.29 -8.19 25.47
C ILE A 398 10.33 -9.42 24.56
N ARG A 399 11.22 -10.37 24.84
CA ARG A 399 11.29 -11.62 24.07
C ARG A 399 10.43 -12.69 24.74
N GLN A 400 9.39 -13.11 24.05
CA GLN A 400 8.54 -14.22 24.47
C GLN A 400 9.10 -15.54 23.97
N GLN A 401 9.45 -16.43 24.89
CA GLN A 401 9.85 -17.80 24.55
C GLN A 401 8.61 -18.71 24.41
N ASP A 402 8.72 -19.72 23.55
CA ASP A 402 7.75 -20.82 23.39
C ASP A 402 6.30 -20.42 23.12
N PHE A 403 6.07 -19.30 22.43
CA PHE A 403 4.71 -18.86 22.07
C PHE A 403 3.96 -19.87 21.20
N SER A 404 4.68 -20.71 20.46
CA SER A 404 4.13 -21.86 19.72
C SER A 404 3.23 -22.76 20.56
N THR A 405 3.54 -22.92 21.86
CA THR A 405 2.72 -23.72 22.79
C THR A 405 1.33 -23.11 22.98
N GLN A 406 1.25 -21.77 23.11
CA GLN A 406 -0.03 -21.06 23.24
C GLN A 406 -0.87 -21.20 21.96
N TYR A 407 -0.22 -21.13 20.80
CA TYR A 407 -0.85 -21.33 19.51
C TYR A 407 -1.39 -22.77 19.33
N ILE A 408 -0.61 -23.79 19.72
CA ILE A 408 -1.03 -25.20 19.71
C ILE A 408 -2.22 -25.42 20.64
N ASN A 409 -2.13 -24.95 21.89
CA ASN A 409 -3.22 -25.10 22.88
C ASN A 409 -4.51 -24.44 22.40
N LYS A 410 -4.40 -23.27 21.76
CA LYS A 410 -5.56 -22.61 21.17
C LYS A 410 -6.14 -23.43 20.02
N GLY A 411 -5.31 -23.97 19.12
CA GLY A 411 -5.74 -24.85 18.04
C GLY A 411 -6.50 -26.08 18.56
N ILE A 412 -5.98 -26.73 19.61
CA ILE A 412 -6.65 -27.88 20.25
C ILE A 412 -8.02 -27.47 20.83
N SER A 413 -8.13 -26.26 21.41
CA SER A 413 -9.42 -25.77 21.93
C SER A 413 -10.51 -25.56 20.88
N LEU A 414 -10.13 -25.45 19.59
CA LEU A 414 -11.07 -25.32 18.47
C LEU A 414 -11.62 -26.67 18.00
N ILE A 415 -10.95 -27.77 18.36
CA ILE A 415 -11.31 -29.16 18.04
C ILE A 415 -12.28 -29.65 19.12
N LYS A 416 -13.38 -30.32 18.72
CA LYS A 416 -14.39 -30.82 19.66
C LYS A 416 -14.15 -32.28 20.05
N ASN A 417 -13.55 -33.09 19.19
CA ASN A 417 -13.36 -34.50 19.47
C ASN A 417 -12.26 -34.72 20.52
N LYS A 418 -12.65 -35.21 21.70
CA LYS A 418 -11.74 -35.63 22.78
C LYS A 418 -11.56 -37.15 22.86
N GLN A 419 -12.25 -37.92 22.02
CA GLN A 419 -12.14 -39.38 22.01
C GLN A 419 -11.03 -39.80 21.04
N ILE A 420 -10.00 -40.44 21.61
CA ILE A 420 -8.90 -41.09 20.89
C ILE A 420 -9.52 -42.23 20.07
N SER A 421 -9.71 -42.02 18.78
CA SER A 421 -10.07 -43.09 17.85
C SER A 421 -8.80 -43.58 17.19
N GLU A 422 -8.34 -44.78 17.58
CA GLU A 422 -7.05 -45.38 17.18
C GLU A 422 -6.87 -45.59 15.65
N ASN A 423 -7.88 -45.27 14.82
CA ASN A 423 -7.90 -45.62 13.39
C ASN A 423 -8.02 -44.44 12.40
N LYS A 424 -7.85 -43.18 12.83
CA LYS A 424 -7.95 -42.03 11.90
C LYS A 424 -6.58 -41.43 11.61
N SER A 425 -6.15 -41.53 10.34
CA SER A 425 -4.90 -40.91 9.86
C SER A 425 -5.12 -39.79 8.86
N VAL A 426 -4.19 -38.83 8.88
CA VAL A 426 -4.14 -37.66 8.02
C VAL A 426 -2.73 -37.47 7.47
N VAL A 427 -2.63 -37.13 6.19
CA VAL A 427 -1.36 -36.77 5.55
C VAL A 427 -1.19 -35.26 5.59
N ILE A 428 -0.08 -34.77 6.14
CA ILE A 428 0.26 -33.34 6.16
C ILE A 428 1.56 -33.10 5.41
N GLY A 429 1.50 -32.24 4.40
CA GLY A 429 2.63 -31.80 3.59
C GLY A 429 2.95 -30.32 3.78
N SER A 430 4.22 -29.96 3.85
CA SER A 430 4.66 -28.57 3.80
C SER A 430 6.16 -28.48 3.49
N PRO A 431 6.64 -27.38 2.87
CA PRO A 431 8.07 -27.10 2.77
C PRO A 431 8.70 -26.65 4.09
N SER A 432 7.89 -26.18 5.05
CA SER A 432 8.37 -25.63 6.32
C SER A 432 8.31 -26.68 7.44
N ASP A 433 9.46 -26.93 8.07
CA ASP A 433 9.55 -27.84 9.23
C ASP A 433 8.73 -27.32 10.43
N ASN A 434 8.66 -26.00 10.60
CA ASN A 434 7.88 -25.37 11.68
C ASN A 434 6.38 -25.62 11.47
N ILE A 435 5.89 -25.47 10.24
CA ILE A 435 4.49 -25.74 9.89
C ILE A 435 4.16 -27.22 10.07
N LEU A 436 5.03 -28.13 9.59
CA LEU A 436 4.85 -29.56 9.82
C LEU A 436 4.80 -29.90 11.30
N TYR A 437 5.66 -29.30 12.12
CA TYR A 437 5.68 -29.49 13.56
C TYR A 437 4.37 -29.00 14.21
N LEU A 438 3.96 -27.75 13.97
CA LEU A 438 2.76 -27.17 14.58
C LEU A 438 1.48 -27.92 14.20
N SER A 439 1.28 -28.15 12.91
CA SER A 439 0.10 -28.86 12.38
C SER A 439 0.02 -30.30 12.88
N SER A 440 1.14 -31.03 12.83
CA SER A 440 1.16 -32.41 13.34
C SER A 440 0.95 -32.46 14.84
N LYS A 441 1.56 -31.55 15.62
CA LYS A 441 1.43 -31.56 17.07
C LYS A 441 -0.01 -31.30 17.53
N ILE A 442 -0.72 -30.38 16.88
CA ILE A 442 -2.15 -30.12 17.16
C ILE A 442 -2.99 -31.37 16.90
N LEU A 443 -2.81 -32.01 15.75
CA LEU A 443 -3.56 -33.20 15.35
C LEU A 443 -3.21 -34.45 16.18
N GLU A 444 -1.92 -34.67 16.47
CA GLU A 444 -1.44 -35.75 17.34
C GLU A 444 -2.01 -35.63 18.76
N LEU A 445 -2.03 -34.41 19.34
CA LEU A 445 -2.62 -34.16 20.65
C LEU A 445 -4.15 -34.31 20.65
N ALA A 446 -4.80 -34.14 19.50
CA ALA A 446 -6.21 -34.44 19.30
C ALA A 446 -6.49 -35.94 19.03
N GLY A 447 -5.46 -36.79 18.97
CA GLY A 447 -5.58 -38.24 18.83
C GLY A 447 -5.52 -38.76 17.39
N TYR A 448 -5.11 -37.95 16.41
CA TYR A 448 -4.95 -38.37 15.01
C TYR A 448 -3.54 -38.90 14.73
N ARG A 449 -3.44 -39.93 13.89
CA ARG A 449 -2.13 -40.40 13.36
C ARG A 449 -1.72 -39.53 12.17
N VAL A 450 -0.65 -38.76 12.32
CA VAL A 450 -0.19 -37.82 11.29
C VAL A 450 0.98 -38.38 10.48
N LEU A 451 0.83 -38.46 9.16
CA LEU A 451 1.90 -38.78 8.22
C LEU A 451 2.48 -37.47 7.67
N LYS A 452 3.72 -37.14 8.08
CA LYS A 452 4.38 -35.88 7.73
C LYS A 452 5.19 -36.04 6.45
N ILE A 453 5.03 -35.11 5.51
CA ILE A 453 5.76 -35.11 4.25
C ILE A 453 6.45 -33.75 4.08
N LYS A 454 7.78 -33.76 4.19
CA LYS A 454 8.57 -32.59 3.84
C LYS A 454 8.67 -32.50 2.33
N THR A 455 8.25 -31.37 1.79
CA THR A 455 8.23 -31.13 0.35
C THR A 455 9.26 -30.08 -0.03
N SER A 456 9.94 -30.26 -1.15
CA SER A 456 10.82 -29.24 -1.73
C SER A 456 10.61 -29.22 -3.25
N GLY A 457 10.96 -28.11 -3.89
CA GLY A 457 10.85 -27.99 -5.35
C GLY A 457 9.55 -27.34 -5.84
N ASN A 458 9.15 -27.66 -7.07
CA ASN A 458 8.07 -26.97 -7.77
C ASN A 458 6.68 -27.41 -7.26
N PRO A 459 5.67 -26.51 -7.22
CA PRO A 459 4.26 -26.84 -6.99
C PRO A 459 3.71 -28.11 -7.61
N LYS A 460 4.10 -28.43 -8.85
CA LYS A 460 3.62 -29.65 -9.51
C LYS A 460 4.18 -30.93 -8.89
N GLU A 461 5.43 -30.90 -8.44
CA GLU A 461 6.14 -32.08 -7.94
C GLU A 461 5.59 -32.49 -6.58
N TYR A 462 5.47 -31.55 -5.64
CA TYR A 462 4.99 -31.88 -4.30
C TYR A 462 3.50 -32.23 -4.26
N ASN A 463 2.66 -31.67 -5.14
CA ASN A 463 1.25 -32.07 -5.24
C ASN A 463 1.11 -33.57 -5.56
N HIS A 464 1.95 -34.09 -6.46
CA HIS A 464 1.94 -35.51 -6.81
C HIS A 464 2.39 -36.40 -5.65
N PHE A 465 3.37 -35.96 -4.85
CA PHE A 465 3.81 -36.69 -3.66
C PHE A 465 2.72 -36.81 -2.59
N ILE A 466 1.96 -35.75 -2.33
CA ILE A 466 0.83 -35.79 -1.39
C ILE A 466 -0.28 -36.67 -1.94
N GLU A 467 -0.65 -36.52 -3.21
CA GLU A 467 -1.64 -37.38 -3.87
C GLU A 467 -1.28 -38.86 -3.75
N HIS A 468 -0.04 -39.21 -4.10
CA HIS A 468 0.44 -40.59 -4.04
C HIS A 468 0.39 -41.12 -2.60
N GLN A 469 0.82 -40.34 -1.60
CA GLN A 469 0.77 -40.81 -0.22
C GLN A 469 -0.63 -40.92 0.36
N VAL A 470 -1.56 -40.06 -0.03
CA VAL A 470 -2.96 -40.22 0.35
C VAL A 470 -3.51 -41.53 -0.21
N LYS A 471 -3.19 -41.88 -1.46
CA LYS A 471 -3.59 -43.15 -2.09
C LYS A 471 -2.94 -44.39 -1.46
N CYS A 472 -1.65 -44.30 -1.09
CA CYS A 472 -0.91 -45.40 -0.49
C CYS A 472 -1.20 -45.60 1.00
N SER A 473 -1.69 -44.56 1.67
CA SER A 473 -2.10 -44.66 3.07
C SER A 473 -3.60 -44.95 3.17
N SER A 474 -4.04 -45.53 4.29
CA SER A 474 -5.47 -45.63 4.62
C SER A 474 -6.08 -44.29 5.05
N SER A 475 -5.43 -43.16 4.75
CA SER A 475 -5.85 -41.84 5.20
C SER A 475 -6.97 -41.30 4.33
N LYS A 476 -8.03 -40.79 4.96
CA LYS A 476 -9.22 -40.27 4.25
C LYS A 476 -9.07 -38.81 3.81
N ILE A 477 -7.99 -38.14 4.20
CA ILE A 477 -7.70 -36.74 3.88
C ILE A 477 -6.19 -36.50 3.83
N GLY A 478 -5.77 -35.68 2.85
CA GLY A 478 -4.46 -35.05 2.81
C GLY A 478 -4.58 -33.54 2.82
N VAL A 479 -3.62 -32.87 3.45
CA VAL A 479 -3.52 -31.41 3.48
C VAL A 479 -2.10 -31.01 3.15
N PHE A 480 -1.94 -30.09 2.20
CA PHE A 480 -0.70 -29.39 1.96
C PHE A 480 -0.82 -27.95 2.47
N ILE A 481 0.13 -27.49 3.27
CA ILE A 481 0.14 -26.13 3.83
C ILE A 481 1.36 -25.39 3.28
N TYR A 482 1.11 -24.21 2.69
CA TYR A 482 2.15 -23.36 2.10
C TYR A 482 3.12 -22.81 3.16
N GLU A 483 4.28 -22.33 2.73
CA GLU A 483 5.43 -21.95 3.56
C GLU A 483 5.16 -20.86 4.61
N ARG A 484 4.21 -19.94 4.36
CA ARG A 484 3.77 -18.91 5.31
C ARG A 484 2.71 -19.41 6.29
N GLY A 485 2.05 -20.53 5.99
CA GLY A 485 1.05 -21.19 6.84
C GLY A 485 -0.37 -20.63 6.75
N ASP A 486 -0.60 -19.59 5.97
CA ASP A 486 -1.89 -18.89 5.83
C ASP A 486 -2.79 -19.43 4.70
N ASP A 487 -2.29 -20.34 3.87
CA ASP A 487 -3.04 -21.00 2.79
C ASP A 487 -2.77 -22.52 2.77
N LEU A 488 -3.71 -23.28 2.21
CA LEU A 488 -3.66 -24.75 2.13
C LEU A 488 -4.26 -25.31 0.83
N ILE A 489 -3.91 -26.56 0.53
CA ILE A 489 -4.59 -27.39 -0.48
C ILE A 489 -5.12 -28.65 0.21
N LEU A 490 -6.39 -28.99 -0.05
CA LEU A 490 -6.98 -30.25 0.41
C LEU A 490 -6.93 -31.33 -0.68
N PHE A 491 -6.76 -32.57 -0.23
CA PHE A 491 -6.84 -33.78 -1.04
C PHE A 491 -7.86 -34.73 -0.40
N ASP A 492 -8.78 -35.26 -1.20
CA ASP A 492 -9.71 -36.29 -0.76
C ASP A 492 -9.01 -37.66 -0.58
N GLY A 493 -9.70 -38.66 -0.03
CA GLY A 493 -9.14 -40.01 0.18
C GLY A 493 -8.74 -40.75 -1.10
N ASN A 494 -9.13 -40.26 -2.28
CA ASN A 494 -8.68 -40.77 -3.58
C ASN A 494 -7.46 -40.00 -4.12
N GLY A 495 -6.92 -39.05 -3.34
CA GLY A 495 -5.83 -38.17 -3.73
C GLY A 495 -6.24 -37.06 -4.70
N ARG A 496 -7.55 -36.81 -4.92
CA ARG A 496 -7.98 -35.72 -5.81
C ARG A 496 -7.86 -34.40 -5.08
N ARG A 497 -7.20 -33.45 -5.75
CA ARG A 497 -7.06 -32.07 -5.28
C ARG A 497 -8.40 -31.33 -5.31
N ILE A 498 -8.70 -30.63 -4.22
CA ILE A 498 -9.77 -29.63 -4.16
C ILE A 498 -9.24 -28.31 -4.71
N GLN A 499 -9.99 -27.69 -5.62
CA GLN A 499 -9.65 -26.37 -6.17
C GLN A 499 -9.82 -25.28 -5.10
N GLN A 500 -9.12 -24.16 -5.24
CA GLN A 500 -9.11 -23.11 -4.21
C GLN A 500 -10.50 -22.50 -4.00
N GLU A 501 -11.27 -22.30 -5.06
CA GLU A 501 -12.63 -21.79 -5.01
C GLU A 501 -13.57 -22.75 -4.27
N ASP A 502 -13.44 -24.05 -4.56
CA ASP A 502 -14.19 -25.12 -3.87
C ASP A 502 -13.80 -25.17 -2.38
N TYR A 503 -12.52 -25.00 -2.05
CA TYR A 503 -12.08 -24.92 -0.66
C TYR A 503 -12.70 -23.72 0.06
N GLN A 504 -12.71 -22.53 -0.55
CA GLN A 504 -13.31 -21.35 0.07
C GLN A 504 -14.83 -21.53 0.28
N LEU A 505 -15.54 -22.16 -0.66
CA LEU A 505 -16.96 -22.51 -0.48
C LEU A 505 -17.16 -23.55 0.63
N LEU A 506 -16.33 -24.60 0.67
CA LEU A 506 -16.31 -25.60 1.73
C LEU A 506 -16.06 -24.97 3.10
N ALA A 507 -15.14 -24.01 3.19
CA ALA A 507 -14.83 -23.29 4.42
C ALA A 507 -16.06 -22.57 4.97
N HIS A 508 -16.80 -21.83 4.13
CA HIS A 508 -18.04 -21.19 4.51
C HIS A 508 -19.14 -22.19 4.90
N LEU A 509 -19.31 -23.28 4.14
CA LEU A 509 -20.28 -24.33 4.46
C LEU A 509 -19.99 -24.99 5.81
N LEU A 510 -18.72 -25.27 6.10
CA LEU A 510 -18.29 -25.82 7.39
C LEU A 510 -18.57 -24.85 8.54
N LEU A 511 -18.31 -23.55 8.35
CA LEU A 511 -18.62 -22.53 9.34
C LEU A 511 -20.12 -22.50 9.67
N LEU A 512 -21.00 -22.62 8.67
CA LEU A 512 -22.45 -22.71 8.88
C LEU A 512 -22.82 -23.97 9.66
N LYS A 513 -22.30 -25.13 9.26
CA LYS A 513 -22.60 -26.43 9.90
C LYS A 513 -22.08 -26.55 11.34
N ILE A 514 -20.96 -25.91 11.66
CA ILE A 514 -20.41 -25.89 13.02
C ILE A 514 -21.25 -24.99 13.96
N GLY A 515 -22.16 -24.18 13.40
CA GLY A 515 -22.89 -23.12 14.11
C GLY A 515 -22.04 -21.88 14.33
N GLY A 516 -21.05 -21.67 13.46
CA GLY A 516 -19.96 -20.73 13.64
C GLY A 516 -20.27 -19.33 13.13
N CYS A 517 -21.11 -19.09 12.12
CA CYS A 517 -21.31 -17.74 11.58
C CYS A 517 -22.73 -17.49 11.04
N GLN A 518 -23.26 -16.28 11.23
CA GLN A 518 -24.51 -15.81 10.59
C GLN A 518 -24.26 -14.92 9.37
N ASP A 519 -23.11 -14.24 9.31
CA ASP A 519 -22.72 -13.33 8.24
C ASP A 519 -21.51 -13.89 7.46
N LEU A 520 -21.73 -14.29 6.20
CA LEU A 520 -20.67 -14.81 5.32
C LEU A 520 -20.02 -13.64 4.59
N ILE A 521 -18.71 -13.45 4.80
CA ILE A 521 -17.98 -12.29 4.30
C ILE A 521 -17.10 -12.73 3.15
N VAL A 522 -17.38 -12.22 1.96
CA VAL A 522 -16.73 -12.65 0.72
C VAL A 522 -16.32 -11.46 -0.14
N PRO A 523 -15.25 -11.56 -0.94
CA PRO A 523 -14.89 -10.50 -1.87
C PRO A 523 -15.93 -10.36 -2.99
N HIS A 524 -15.97 -9.19 -3.64
CA HIS A 524 -16.91 -8.91 -4.73
C HIS A 524 -16.74 -9.91 -5.89
N THR A 525 -15.52 -10.41 -6.10
CA THR A 525 -15.13 -11.40 -7.11
C THR A 525 -15.54 -12.85 -6.77
N PHE A 526 -16.12 -13.11 -5.59
CA PHE A 526 -16.49 -14.44 -5.15
C PHE A 526 -17.73 -14.99 -5.87
N PRO A 527 -17.82 -16.30 -6.16
CA PRO A 527 -18.97 -16.92 -6.81
C PRO A 527 -20.32 -16.60 -6.13
N GLU A 528 -21.36 -16.36 -6.93
CA GLU A 528 -22.75 -16.09 -6.47
C GLU A 528 -23.47 -17.35 -5.94
N VAL A 529 -22.84 -18.53 -6.02
CA VAL A 529 -23.39 -19.76 -5.39
C VAL A 529 -23.39 -19.68 -3.86
N ILE A 530 -22.58 -18.78 -3.28
CA ILE A 530 -22.56 -18.58 -1.83
C ILE A 530 -23.89 -18.04 -1.30
N GLU A 531 -24.62 -17.25 -2.10
CA GLU A 531 -25.95 -16.76 -1.75
C GLU A 531 -26.96 -17.91 -1.59
N ASP A 532 -26.84 -18.95 -2.42
CA ASP A 532 -27.73 -20.12 -2.33
C ASP A 532 -27.40 -20.98 -1.10
N ILE A 533 -26.12 -21.15 -0.79
CA ILE A 533 -25.68 -21.78 0.46
C ILE A 533 -26.18 -20.97 1.67
N ALA A 534 -26.02 -19.64 1.65
CA ALA A 534 -26.44 -18.77 2.75
C ALA A 534 -27.95 -18.85 3.02
N LYS A 535 -28.78 -18.87 1.95
CA LYS A 535 -30.24 -19.03 2.07
C LYS A 535 -30.64 -20.33 2.78
N GLN A 536 -29.97 -21.44 2.48
CA GLN A 536 -30.27 -22.74 3.09
C GLN A 536 -30.09 -22.73 4.62
N TYR A 537 -29.16 -21.92 5.11
CA TYR A 537 -28.83 -21.82 6.54
C TYR A 537 -29.33 -20.51 7.18
N ASN A 538 -30.24 -19.79 6.52
CA ASN A 538 -30.79 -18.50 6.97
C ASN A 538 -29.71 -17.49 7.40
N SER A 539 -28.64 -17.43 6.62
CA SER A 539 -27.48 -16.56 6.84
C SER A 539 -27.40 -15.46 5.78
N LYS A 540 -26.70 -14.37 6.10
CA LYS A 540 -26.56 -13.22 5.22
C LYS A 540 -25.18 -13.21 4.56
N VAL A 541 -25.12 -12.85 3.27
CA VAL A 541 -23.85 -12.62 2.57
C VAL A 541 -23.51 -11.13 2.60
N ILE A 542 -22.28 -10.80 2.97
CA ILE A 542 -21.73 -9.44 2.97
C ILE A 542 -20.56 -9.41 2.00
N ARG A 543 -20.70 -8.68 0.89
CA ARG A 543 -19.64 -8.50 -0.11
C ARG A 543 -18.74 -7.33 0.24
N THR A 544 -17.42 -7.51 0.09
CA THR A 544 -16.40 -6.46 0.29
C THR A 544 -15.57 -6.24 -0.96
N LYS A 545 -14.72 -5.22 -0.97
CA LYS A 545 -13.61 -5.13 -1.94
C LYS A 545 -12.70 -6.37 -1.82
N SER A 546 -12.02 -6.72 -2.91
CA SER A 546 -11.26 -7.96 -3.09
C SER A 546 -9.88 -7.92 -2.44
N ALA A 547 -9.39 -6.73 -2.06
CA ALA A 547 -8.13 -6.59 -1.32
C ALA A 547 -8.15 -7.42 -0.02
N PRO A 548 -7.09 -8.19 0.30
CA PRO A 548 -7.05 -9.03 1.51
C PRO A 548 -7.31 -8.25 2.81
N SER A 549 -6.80 -7.01 2.90
CA SER A 549 -7.05 -6.13 4.04
C SER A 549 -8.55 -5.84 4.22
N GLN A 550 -9.30 -5.61 3.15
CA GLN A 550 -10.73 -5.29 3.21
C GLN A 550 -11.57 -6.48 3.67
N VAL A 551 -11.30 -7.66 3.12
CA VAL A 551 -12.00 -8.90 3.49
C VAL A 551 -11.72 -9.25 4.96
N MET A 552 -10.45 -9.27 5.37
CA MET A 552 -10.07 -9.68 6.72
C MET A 552 -10.50 -8.66 7.79
N ASN A 553 -10.37 -7.35 7.53
CA ASN A 553 -10.87 -6.33 8.47
C ASN A 553 -12.38 -6.42 8.63
N LYS A 554 -13.13 -6.69 7.55
CA LYS A 554 -14.57 -6.92 7.67
C LYS A 554 -14.88 -8.18 8.48
N MET A 555 -14.16 -9.27 8.21
CA MET A 555 -14.28 -10.54 8.93
C MET A 555 -14.10 -10.40 10.44
N LEU A 556 -13.15 -9.58 10.88
CA LEU A 556 -12.84 -9.39 12.29
C LEU A 556 -13.67 -8.28 12.96
N SER A 557 -14.23 -7.34 12.20
CA SER A 557 -15.02 -6.21 12.72
C SER A 557 -16.52 -6.47 12.88
N VAL A 558 -17.09 -7.49 12.20
CA VAL A 558 -18.52 -7.82 12.32
C VAL A 558 -18.92 -8.10 13.78
N LYS A 559 -20.13 -7.70 14.18
CA LYS A 559 -20.66 -7.96 15.53
C LYS A 559 -20.99 -9.45 15.66
N GLY A 560 -20.47 -10.12 16.69
CA GLY A 560 -20.67 -11.54 16.92
C GLY A 560 -19.74 -12.07 18.01
N GLU A 561 -19.92 -13.34 18.40
CA GLU A 561 -19.05 -14.00 19.38
C GLU A 561 -17.59 -14.03 18.90
N GLU A 562 -16.62 -13.85 19.79
CA GLU A 562 -15.20 -13.93 19.41
C GLU A 562 -14.81 -15.28 18.80
N LYS A 563 -15.47 -16.35 19.25
CA LYS A 563 -15.28 -17.70 18.73
C LYS A 563 -15.63 -17.80 17.25
N THR A 564 -16.73 -17.19 16.83
CA THR A 564 -17.16 -17.09 15.42
C THR A 564 -16.10 -16.43 14.55
N LYS A 565 -15.61 -15.27 15.00
CA LYS A 565 -14.58 -14.50 14.28
C LYS A 565 -13.31 -15.31 14.12
N LEU A 566 -12.88 -15.98 15.19
CA LEU A 566 -11.69 -16.80 15.19
C LEU A 566 -11.81 -18.01 14.27
N LEU A 567 -12.97 -18.68 14.25
CA LEU A 567 -13.22 -19.79 13.32
C LEU A 567 -13.22 -19.31 11.87
N SER A 568 -13.88 -18.18 11.60
CA SER A 568 -13.90 -17.60 10.25
C SER A 568 -12.51 -17.24 9.77
N TYR A 569 -11.71 -16.61 10.62
CA TYR A 569 -10.30 -16.33 10.35
C TYR A 569 -9.51 -17.62 10.12
N ALA A 570 -9.65 -18.61 11.01
CA ALA A 570 -8.90 -19.85 10.94
C ALA A 570 -9.14 -20.56 9.60
N MET A 571 -10.40 -20.65 9.18
CA MET A 571 -10.79 -21.36 7.97
C MET A 571 -10.36 -20.67 6.66
N HIS A 572 -9.92 -19.41 6.69
CA HIS A 572 -9.57 -18.65 5.47
C HIS A 572 -8.12 -18.17 5.44
N TYR A 573 -7.49 -18.00 6.60
CA TYR A 573 -6.17 -17.35 6.73
C TYR A 573 -5.23 -18.07 7.71
N ASP A 574 -5.63 -19.23 8.23
CA ASP A 574 -4.78 -20.10 9.04
C ASP A 574 -4.87 -21.55 8.54
N GLY A 575 -3.96 -21.91 7.64
CA GLY A 575 -3.93 -23.24 7.05
C GLY A 575 -3.72 -24.36 8.08
N ILE A 576 -3.08 -24.05 9.20
CA ILE A 576 -2.75 -25.00 10.27
C ILE A 576 -3.99 -25.31 11.10
N TRP A 577 -4.70 -24.28 11.57
CA TRP A 577 -5.95 -24.46 12.30
C TRP A 577 -7.08 -24.96 11.40
N ALA A 578 -7.17 -24.50 10.16
CA ALA A 578 -8.15 -25.02 9.19
C ALA A 578 -7.97 -26.52 8.97
N ALA A 579 -6.73 -27.01 8.76
CA ALA A 579 -6.46 -28.44 8.61
C ALA A 579 -6.98 -29.25 9.81
N ALA A 580 -6.76 -28.74 11.02
CA ALA A 580 -7.23 -29.38 12.25
C ALA A 580 -8.75 -29.40 12.37
N ILE A 581 -9.41 -28.25 12.14
CA ILE A 581 -10.87 -28.10 12.21
C ILE A 581 -11.57 -29.00 11.18
N ILE A 582 -11.07 -29.01 9.93
CA ILE A 582 -11.63 -29.82 8.85
C ILE A 582 -11.48 -31.31 9.16
N THR A 583 -10.29 -31.74 9.57
CA THR A 583 -10.02 -33.13 9.95
C THR A 583 -10.92 -33.58 11.11
N ASP A 584 -11.10 -32.71 12.10
CA ASP A 584 -12.00 -32.97 13.23
C ASP A 584 -13.44 -33.12 12.80
N TYR A 585 -13.93 -32.20 11.97
CA TYR A 585 -15.30 -32.19 11.50
C TYR A 585 -15.64 -33.46 10.71
N LEU A 586 -14.84 -33.79 9.70
CA LEU A 586 -15.03 -34.99 8.87
C LEU A 586 -15.01 -36.25 9.72
N SER A 587 -14.09 -36.30 10.69
CA SER A 587 -13.95 -37.43 11.59
C SER A 587 -15.16 -37.57 12.53
N ARG A 588 -15.67 -36.48 13.08
CA ARG A 588 -16.77 -36.48 14.06
C ARG A 588 -18.11 -36.84 13.41
N GLU A 589 -18.38 -36.31 12.22
CA GLU A 589 -19.61 -36.61 11.47
C GLU A 589 -19.51 -37.92 10.67
N ASN A 590 -18.32 -38.56 10.65
CA ASN A 590 -18.03 -39.77 9.88
C ASN A 590 -18.34 -39.62 8.38
N ILE A 591 -18.04 -38.43 7.84
CA ILE A 591 -18.21 -38.11 6.42
C ILE A 591 -16.84 -37.96 5.74
N THR A 592 -16.84 -38.12 4.43
CA THR A 592 -15.69 -37.90 3.56
C THR A 592 -15.69 -36.48 3.00
N LEU A 593 -14.51 -36.01 2.58
CA LEU A 593 -14.40 -34.72 1.91
C LEU A 593 -15.21 -34.66 0.59
N GLU A 594 -15.35 -35.80 -0.09
CA GLU A 594 -16.15 -35.92 -1.31
C GLU A 594 -17.65 -35.73 -1.03
N GLU A 595 -18.17 -36.35 0.04
CA GLU A 595 -19.57 -36.18 0.46
C GLU A 595 -19.87 -34.72 0.81
N LEU A 596 -18.97 -34.08 1.58
CA LEU A 596 -19.12 -32.68 1.94
C LEU A 596 -19.10 -31.76 0.70
N ARG A 597 -18.23 -32.05 -0.29
CA ARG A 597 -18.19 -31.29 -1.54
C ARG A 597 -19.45 -31.42 -2.37
N LYS A 598 -20.13 -32.58 -2.35
CA LYS A 598 -21.39 -32.80 -3.08
C LYS A 598 -22.54 -31.94 -2.56
N GLU A 599 -22.43 -31.40 -1.34
CA GLU A 599 -23.42 -30.45 -0.81
C GLU A 599 -23.31 -29.04 -1.44
N ILE A 600 -22.17 -28.70 -2.06
CA ILE A 600 -22.01 -27.42 -2.74
C ILE A 600 -22.84 -27.47 -4.04
N PRO A 601 -23.76 -26.51 -4.26
CA PRO A 601 -24.52 -26.45 -5.50
C PRO A 601 -23.59 -26.32 -6.71
N LYS A 602 -23.97 -26.92 -7.84
CA LYS A 602 -23.18 -26.79 -9.07
C LYS A 602 -23.12 -25.33 -9.51
N TYR A 603 -21.92 -24.87 -9.83
CA TYR A 603 -21.65 -23.53 -10.33
C TYR A 603 -20.54 -23.57 -11.38
N PHE A 604 -20.57 -22.64 -12.33
CA PHE A 604 -19.61 -22.57 -13.41
C PHE A 604 -18.89 -21.23 -13.35
N TYR A 605 -17.66 -21.27 -12.86
CA TYR A 605 -16.89 -20.08 -12.56
C TYR A 605 -15.48 -20.20 -13.14
N LYS A 606 -14.99 -19.12 -13.76
CA LYS A 606 -13.67 -19.05 -14.38
C LYS A 606 -12.92 -17.78 -13.99
N LYS A 607 -11.60 -17.92 -13.90
CA LYS A 607 -10.64 -16.82 -13.73
C LYS A 607 -9.72 -16.79 -14.93
N ALA A 608 -9.47 -15.61 -15.49
CA ALA A 608 -8.50 -15.40 -16.55
C ALA A 608 -7.66 -14.16 -16.25
N ASN A 609 -6.37 -14.21 -16.61
CA ASN A 609 -5.44 -13.11 -16.43
C ASN A 609 -4.99 -12.62 -17.80
N ILE A 610 -5.17 -11.33 -18.06
CA ILE A 610 -4.89 -10.73 -19.37
C ILE A 610 -3.75 -9.73 -19.19
N GLN A 611 -2.61 -10.01 -19.84
CA GLN A 611 -1.43 -9.14 -19.83
C GLN A 611 -1.76 -7.81 -20.54
N CYS A 612 -1.33 -6.68 -19.98
CA CYS A 612 -1.53 -5.34 -20.54
C CYS A 612 -0.35 -4.43 -20.14
N LYS A 613 -0.22 -3.21 -20.68
CA LYS A 613 0.74 -2.25 -20.12
C LYS A 613 0.11 -1.51 -18.93
N TRP A 614 0.94 -0.89 -18.09
CA TRP A 614 0.47 -0.08 -16.96
C TRP A 614 -0.47 1.05 -17.40
N GLU A 615 -0.13 1.74 -18.49
CA GLU A 615 -0.89 2.84 -19.09
C GLU A 615 -2.25 2.38 -19.65
N ASP A 616 -2.35 1.11 -20.08
CA ASP A 616 -3.55 0.59 -20.75
C ASP A 616 -4.67 0.25 -19.77
N LYS A 617 -4.37 0.03 -18.47
CA LYS A 617 -5.36 -0.41 -17.48
C LYS A 617 -6.55 0.54 -17.37
N GLY A 618 -6.28 1.84 -17.24
CA GLY A 618 -7.32 2.88 -17.12
C GLY A 618 -8.12 3.03 -18.42
N ARG A 619 -7.42 3.04 -19.56
CA ARG A 619 -8.02 3.14 -20.89
C ARG A 619 -8.97 1.97 -21.17
N VAL A 620 -8.53 0.73 -20.94
CA VAL A 620 -9.32 -0.49 -21.16
C VAL A 620 -10.59 -0.48 -20.31
N LEU A 621 -10.49 -0.14 -19.03
CA LEU A 621 -11.67 -0.03 -18.14
C LEU A 621 -12.70 0.97 -18.67
N LYS A 622 -12.24 2.18 -19.01
CA LYS A 622 -13.11 3.25 -19.52
C LYS A 622 -13.85 2.79 -20.79
N GLU A 623 -13.13 2.12 -21.68
CA GLU A 623 -13.69 1.67 -22.94
C GLU A 623 -14.67 0.51 -22.75
N VAL A 624 -14.35 -0.46 -21.88
CA VAL A 624 -15.28 -1.55 -21.50
C VAL A 624 -16.57 -0.98 -20.87
N MET A 625 -16.47 0.09 -20.08
CA MET A 625 -17.65 0.77 -19.53
C MET A 625 -18.48 1.47 -20.61
N SER A 626 -17.83 2.11 -21.60
CA SER A 626 -18.52 2.87 -22.66
C SER A 626 -19.27 1.98 -23.65
N GLN A 627 -18.79 0.76 -23.87
CA GLN A 627 -19.34 -0.18 -24.86
C GLN A 627 -20.52 -1.01 -24.32
N ASN A 628 -20.82 -0.92 -23.02
CA ASN A 628 -21.89 -1.68 -22.37
C ASN A 628 -22.99 -0.75 -21.83
N ASN A 629 -24.23 -1.24 -21.80
CA ASN A 629 -25.37 -0.48 -21.28
C ASN A 629 -25.20 -0.20 -19.77
N ARG A 630 -25.44 1.06 -19.35
CA ARG A 630 -25.29 1.47 -17.94
C ARG A 630 -26.18 0.70 -16.95
N GLU A 631 -27.33 0.19 -17.39
CA GLU A 631 -28.27 -0.55 -16.51
C GLU A 631 -27.74 -1.94 -16.11
N ASP A 632 -26.80 -2.52 -16.88
CA ASP A 632 -26.25 -3.86 -16.65
C ASP A 632 -24.88 -3.82 -15.92
N LEU A 633 -24.44 -2.64 -15.48
CA LEU A 633 -23.11 -2.42 -14.88
C LEU A 633 -23.19 -2.16 -13.36
N GLU A 634 -22.46 -2.97 -12.59
CA GLU A 634 -22.18 -2.74 -11.18
C GLU A 634 -20.72 -2.23 -11.03
N LEU A 635 -20.54 -1.02 -10.49
CA LEU A 635 -19.24 -0.33 -10.36
C LEU A 635 -18.75 -0.27 -8.90
N PHE A 636 -19.00 -1.33 -8.14
CA PHE A 636 -18.58 -1.42 -6.74
C PHE A 636 -17.06 -1.62 -6.61
N GLU A 637 -16.49 -2.48 -7.45
CA GLU A 637 -15.06 -2.73 -7.57
C GLU A 637 -14.74 -3.25 -8.98
N GLY A 638 -13.95 -2.50 -9.74
CA GLY A 638 -13.77 -2.76 -11.17
C GLY A 638 -15.07 -2.55 -11.95
N VAL A 639 -15.21 -3.27 -13.07
CA VAL A 639 -16.40 -3.20 -13.91
C VAL A 639 -17.06 -4.58 -13.92
N LYS A 640 -18.18 -4.72 -13.19
CA LYS A 640 -19.00 -5.93 -13.21
C LYS A 640 -20.14 -5.75 -14.21
N PHE A 641 -20.16 -6.60 -15.23
CA PHE A 641 -21.28 -6.76 -16.13
C PHE A 641 -22.17 -7.90 -15.64
N LYS A 642 -23.47 -7.65 -15.50
CA LYS A 642 -24.43 -8.64 -15.01
C LYS A 642 -25.58 -8.82 -15.99
N ASN A 643 -25.88 -10.06 -16.34
CA ASN A 643 -27.04 -10.41 -17.13
C ASN A 643 -27.86 -11.52 -16.43
N LYS A 644 -29.02 -11.89 -16.99
CA LYS A 644 -29.89 -12.93 -16.40
C LYS A 644 -29.28 -14.34 -16.37
N LYS A 645 -28.22 -14.58 -17.15
CA LYS A 645 -27.58 -15.90 -17.34
C LYS A 645 -26.20 -16.00 -16.67
N GLY A 646 -25.66 -14.93 -16.11
CA GLY A 646 -24.30 -14.89 -15.58
C GLY A 646 -23.74 -13.46 -15.41
N TRP A 647 -22.47 -13.37 -15.05
CA TRP A 647 -21.77 -12.11 -14.84
C TRP A 647 -20.27 -12.22 -15.18
N ALA A 648 -19.65 -11.08 -15.50
CA ALA A 648 -18.20 -10.91 -15.64
C ALA A 648 -17.73 -9.71 -14.81
N ILE A 649 -16.57 -9.82 -14.17
CA ILE A 649 -15.88 -8.70 -13.49
C ILE A 649 -14.53 -8.51 -14.14
N VAL A 650 -14.30 -7.30 -14.66
CA VAL A 650 -13.00 -6.84 -15.14
C VAL A 650 -12.34 -6.01 -14.05
N LEU A 651 -11.24 -6.51 -13.49
CA LEU A 651 -10.54 -5.91 -12.35
C LEU A 651 -9.04 -5.77 -12.64
N PRO A 652 -8.49 -4.56 -12.75
CA PRO A 652 -7.05 -4.38 -12.92
C PRO A 652 -6.28 -4.82 -11.68
N ASP A 653 -5.14 -5.44 -11.89
CA ASP A 653 -4.23 -5.79 -10.80
C ASP A 653 -3.49 -4.54 -10.29
N SER A 654 -3.30 -4.44 -8.98
CA SER A 654 -2.64 -3.27 -8.36
C SER A 654 -1.12 -3.28 -8.50
N GLU A 655 -0.49 -4.44 -8.70
CA GLU A 655 0.97 -4.63 -8.68
C GLU A 655 1.54 -5.09 -10.01
N LYS A 656 0.75 -5.81 -10.80
CA LYS A 656 1.22 -6.45 -12.03
C LYS A 656 0.58 -5.80 -13.24
N PRO A 657 1.26 -5.72 -14.38
CA PRO A 657 0.72 -5.18 -15.62
C PRO A 657 -0.27 -6.20 -16.25
N LEU A 658 -1.36 -6.51 -15.54
CA LEU A 658 -2.40 -7.44 -15.97
C LEU A 658 -3.78 -6.98 -15.47
N ILE A 659 -4.82 -7.51 -16.11
CA ILE A 659 -6.22 -7.37 -15.76
C ILE A 659 -6.76 -8.76 -15.42
N ASN A 660 -7.36 -8.89 -14.24
CA ASN A 660 -8.03 -10.09 -13.77
C ASN A 660 -9.48 -10.07 -14.26
N LEU A 661 -9.90 -11.16 -14.91
CA LEU A 661 -11.25 -11.40 -15.39
C LEU A 661 -11.86 -12.54 -14.58
N TYR A 662 -13.00 -12.28 -13.93
CA TYR A 662 -13.77 -13.27 -13.18
C TYR A 662 -15.12 -13.45 -13.85
N VAL A 663 -15.50 -14.68 -14.14
CA VAL A 663 -16.73 -14.98 -14.89
C VAL A 663 -17.51 -16.08 -14.18
N GLN A 664 -18.83 -15.90 -14.10
CA GLN A 664 -19.75 -16.96 -13.73
C GLN A 664 -20.89 -17.07 -14.73
N GLY A 665 -21.21 -18.30 -15.14
CA GLY A 665 -22.34 -18.60 -16.02
C GLY A 665 -23.33 -19.58 -15.39
N ALA A 666 -24.56 -19.58 -15.92
CA ALA A 666 -25.57 -20.58 -15.58
C ALA A 666 -25.24 -21.98 -16.11
N THR A 667 -24.43 -22.07 -17.18
CA THR A 667 -23.87 -23.32 -17.71
C THR A 667 -22.37 -23.17 -17.94
N GLU A 668 -21.67 -24.30 -18.11
CA GLU A 668 -20.24 -24.32 -18.39
C GLU A 668 -19.93 -23.64 -19.73
N GLU A 669 -20.73 -23.93 -20.75
CA GLU A 669 -20.58 -23.35 -22.09
C GLU A 669 -20.77 -21.83 -22.06
N PHE A 670 -21.78 -21.35 -21.34
CA PHE A 670 -22.02 -19.91 -21.23
C PHE A 670 -20.93 -19.18 -20.46
N ALA A 671 -20.42 -19.79 -19.38
CA ALA A 671 -19.27 -19.23 -18.65
C ALA A 671 -18.03 -19.14 -19.55
N GLU A 672 -17.82 -20.13 -20.43
CA GLU A 672 -16.71 -20.14 -21.38
C GLU A 672 -16.88 -19.09 -22.49
N GLU A 673 -18.06 -19.02 -23.11
CA GLU A 673 -18.37 -18.01 -24.13
C GLU A 673 -18.17 -16.59 -23.59
N LEU A 674 -18.66 -16.33 -22.37
CA LEU A 674 -18.55 -15.01 -21.75
C LEU A 674 -17.08 -14.68 -21.39
N SER A 675 -16.32 -15.66 -20.94
CA SER A 675 -14.87 -15.51 -20.69
C SER A 675 -14.10 -15.17 -21.97
N ILE A 676 -14.38 -15.87 -23.08
CA ILE A 676 -13.74 -15.62 -24.38
C ILE A 676 -14.13 -14.25 -24.92
N LEU A 677 -15.42 -13.90 -24.86
CA LEU A 677 -15.94 -12.60 -25.33
C LEU A 677 -15.21 -11.43 -24.67
N PHE A 678 -15.15 -11.40 -23.33
CA PHE A 678 -14.47 -10.32 -22.61
C PHE A 678 -12.96 -10.36 -22.80
N THR A 679 -12.35 -11.54 -22.90
CA THR A 679 -10.92 -11.67 -23.17
C THR A 679 -10.55 -11.08 -24.54
N ASP A 680 -11.31 -11.40 -25.58
CA ASP A 680 -11.08 -10.90 -26.93
C ASP A 680 -11.36 -9.40 -27.03
N GLN A 681 -12.41 -8.91 -26.36
CA GLN A 681 -12.69 -7.49 -26.27
C GLN A 681 -11.51 -6.74 -25.62
N ILE A 682 -11.05 -7.19 -24.46
CA ILE A 682 -9.91 -6.57 -23.75
C ILE A 682 -8.65 -6.60 -24.61
N LYS A 683 -8.34 -7.73 -25.27
CA LYS A 683 -7.18 -7.82 -26.17
C LYS A 683 -7.26 -6.84 -27.34
N ARG A 684 -8.43 -6.73 -28.00
CA ARG A 684 -8.62 -5.74 -29.08
C ARG A 684 -8.42 -4.31 -28.60
N LEU A 685 -8.80 -3.99 -27.37
CA LEU A 685 -8.60 -2.66 -26.79
C LEU A 685 -7.12 -2.40 -26.48
N ILE A 686 -6.39 -3.41 -26.02
CA ILE A 686 -4.94 -3.32 -25.79
C ILE A 686 -4.19 -3.14 -27.11
N ASP A 687 -4.52 -3.94 -28.13
CA ASP A 687 -3.85 -3.92 -29.44
C ASP A 687 -4.28 -2.74 -30.33
N GLY A 688 -5.49 -2.22 -30.12
CA GLY A 688 -6.05 -1.06 -30.81
C GLY A 688 -5.42 0.24 -30.35
N LYS A 689 -4.21 0.55 -30.85
CA LYS A 689 -3.77 1.94 -31.04
C LYS A 689 -4.52 2.49 -32.26
N LYS A 690 -5.55 3.29 -32.03
CA LYS A 690 -6.04 4.24 -33.02
C LYS A 690 -6.15 5.61 -32.38
#